data_AF-A0A9W9RFX8-F1
#
_entry.id   AF-A0A9W9RFX8-F1
#
_cell.length_a   1.000
_cell.length_b   1.000
_cell.length_c   1.000
_cell.angle_alpha   90.00
_cell.angle_beta   90.00
_cell.angle_gamma   90.00
#
_symmetry.space_group_name_H-M   'P 1'
#
loop_
_entity.id
_entity.type
_entity.pdbx_description
1 polymer ?
#
loop_
_entity_poly.entity_id
_entity_poly.type
_entity_poly.pdbx_seq_one_letter_code
_entity_poly.pdbx_strand_id
1 'polypeptide(L)'
;MAPQQGDRPFKIMVINPNVSTEMTDALKPIMESLNFNDVEWHFYTSPREVHKYDPAHPESPIDSINSSVDSAKTALVCRDTTQYIPDFDAFLVACYSAHPLVGILRRAIAEYESKHTNQRHRYVTGIFESSVTTSLSLISAFNLTSVMYARDQVEDSFGIVTTGSGWKQELTNAVTEMLVGKDKETPACFAGVETTGLSALELHHTDPEEVRRRISEATTRLLKNSSTFVGAVCLGCAGMVGMEQAVREGCIAAYGENDGLRVRIIDGVILRAQKFPASTRYAWTSNPLNGANLTTMPREIITIQAGQCGNNVGSQFWQQLCLEHGISQDGNLEEFATEGGDRKDVFFYQSDDTRYIPRAILLDLEPRVLHAIQSGPYRNIYNPENFFIGQNGVGAGNNWGAGYAAGEGVQEEIFDMIDREADGSDSLEGFMLLHSIAGGTGSGLGSYLLERMNDRFPKKLIQTYSVFPDMQTTDVVVNPYNSLLSMRRLTQDADSVVVLDNGALSRIVADRLHLRPDSFDDKTNFDQTNQLVSTVMSASTATLRYPGYMHNDLAGIIASLIPTPRCHFLLTSYTPFTGDSIEKAKTVRKTTVLDVMRRLLQPKNRMVSMTPSKSSCYISILNMIQGEADPTDVHKSLLRIRERRLASFIPWGPASIQVALTKKSPYLQHSHRVSGLMLANHTSVATLFKRVIQQYDRLRKRNAFLEPYKKEAPFADGLGEFDEARAVVMDLVAEYEAAEREDYLDPGAGAEKELGV
;
A
#
# COMPACT_ATOMS: atom_id res chain seq x y z
N MET A 1 30.02 -17.51 -24.38
CA MET A 1 29.15 -16.93 -23.34
C MET A 1 27.71 -17.08 -23.82
N ALA A 2 26.86 -17.77 -23.06
CA ALA A 2 25.43 -17.83 -23.36
C ALA A 2 24.80 -16.45 -23.09
N PRO A 3 23.86 -15.96 -23.93
CA PRO A 3 23.23 -14.66 -23.72
C PRO A 3 22.42 -14.65 -22.42
N GLN A 4 22.46 -13.52 -21.70
CA GLN A 4 21.70 -13.30 -20.48
C GLN A 4 20.19 -13.27 -20.76
N GLN A 5 19.41 -13.70 -19.78
CA GLN A 5 17.98 -14.05 -19.85
C GLN A 5 17.07 -12.79 -19.91
N GLY A 6 17.32 -11.88 -20.86
CA GLY A 6 16.56 -10.63 -21.04
C GLY A 6 16.06 -10.37 -22.47
N ASP A 7 16.72 -10.90 -23.50
CA ASP A 7 16.55 -10.45 -24.89
C ASP A 7 15.49 -11.16 -25.76
N ARG A 8 14.74 -12.14 -25.23
CA ARG A 8 13.75 -12.89 -26.05
C ARG A 8 12.30 -12.39 -25.84
N PRO A 9 11.53 -12.16 -26.93
CA PRO A 9 10.14 -11.75 -26.86
C PRO A 9 9.29 -12.81 -26.13
N PHE A 10 8.26 -12.36 -25.42
CA PHE A 10 7.35 -13.21 -24.66
C PHE A 10 6.40 -13.93 -25.61
N LYS A 11 6.50 -15.26 -25.71
CA LYS A 11 5.75 -16.04 -26.70
C LYS A 11 4.43 -16.55 -26.13
N ILE A 12 3.32 -16.18 -26.75
CA ILE A 12 1.97 -16.61 -26.33
C ILE A 12 1.38 -17.50 -27.42
N MET A 13 0.96 -18.71 -27.03
CA MET A 13 0.19 -19.60 -27.90
C MET A 13 -1.31 -19.43 -27.66
N VAL A 14 -2.04 -18.96 -28.67
CA VAL A 14 -3.49 -18.94 -28.72
C VAL A 14 -3.98 -20.22 -29.37
N ILE A 15 -4.65 -21.07 -28.60
CA ILE A 15 -5.17 -22.37 -29.03
C ILE A 15 -6.64 -22.21 -29.34
N ASN A 16 -7.01 -22.29 -30.62
CA ASN A 16 -8.37 -22.51 -31.06
C ASN A 16 -8.64 -24.04 -31.09
N PRO A 17 -9.45 -24.58 -30.16
CA PRO A 17 -9.75 -26.01 -30.13
C PRO A 17 -10.75 -26.46 -31.20
N ASN A 18 -11.31 -25.54 -31.98
CA ASN A 18 -12.14 -25.86 -33.13
C ASN A 18 -11.28 -26.16 -34.37
N VAL A 19 -11.86 -26.88 -35.31
CA VAL A 19 -11.23 -27.21 -36.59
C VAL A 19 -11.34 -26.06 -37.61
N SER A 20 -12.31 -25.16 -37.42
CA SER A 20 -12.47 -23.97 -38.29
C SER A 20 -11.31 -22.98 -38.11
N THR A 21 -10.64 -22.64 -39.22
CA THR A 21 -9.60 -21.62 -39.29
C THR A 21 -10.16 -20.20 -39.26
N GLU A 22 -11.43 -20.00 -39.60
CA GLU A 22 -12.08 -18.69 -39.66
C GLU A 22 -12.06 -17.99 -38.29
N MET A 23 -12.30 -18.73 -37.20
CA MET A 23 -12.17 -18.22 -35.83
C MET A 23 -10.73 -17.81 -35.50
N THR A 24 -9.74 -18.57 -35.95
CA THR A 24 -8.33 -18.23 -35.74
C THR A 24 -7.95 -16.97 -36.51
N ASP A 25 -8.43 -16.84 -37.75
CA ASP A 25 -8.16 -15.69 -38.60
C ASP A 25 -8.85 -14.43 -38.10
N ALA A 26 -10.03 -14.55 -37.49
CA ALA A 26 -10.70 -13.43 -36.82
C ALA A 26 -9.92 -12.92 -35.59
N LEU A 27 -9.27 -13.81 -34.83
CA LEU A 27 -8.52 -13.45 -33.62
C LEU A 27 -7.19 -12.73 -33.92
N LYS A 28 -6.53 -13.02 -35.06
CA LYS A 28 -5.25 -12.41 -35.45
C LYS A 28 -5.25 -10.87 -35.40
N PRO A 29 -6.12 -10.15 -36.13
CA PRO A 29 -6.12 -8.69 -36.13
C PRO A 29 -6.43 -8.09 -34.75
N ILE A 30 -7.22 -8.78 -33.94
CA ILE A 30 -7.54 -8.33 -32.57
C ILE A 30 -6.29 -8.43 -31.69
N MET A 31 -5.54 -9.53 -31.75
CA MET A 31 -4.30 -9.69 -30.99
C MET A 31 -3.21 -8.72 -31.45
N GLU A 32 -3.11 -8.46 -32.76
CA GLU A 32 -2.18 -7.50 -33.36
C GLU A 32 -2.51 -6.05 -32.94
N SER A 33 -3.81 -5.71 -32.81
CA SER A 33 -4.25 -4.37 -32.38
C SER A 33 -3.88 -4.00 -30.95
N LEU A 34 -3.44 -4.97 -30.12
CA LEU A 34 -3.01 -4.74 -28.74
C LEU A 34 -1.63 -4.07 -28.62
N ASN A 35 -0.88 -3.94 -29.73
CA ASN A 35 0.35 -3.14 -29.83
C ASN A 35 1.43 -3.42 -28.76
N PHE A 36 1.60 -4.68 -28.35
CA PHE A 36 2.70 -5.08 -27.47
C PHE A 36 4.00 -5.26 -28.25
N ASN A 37 4.97 -4.38 -28.01
CA ASN A 37 6.26 -4.38 -28.72
C ASN A 37 7.19 -5.57 -28.37
N ASP A 38 6.87 -6.32 -27.31
CA ASP A 38 7.71 -7.37 -26.73
C ASP A 38 7.03 -8.76 -26.69
N VAL A 39 5.88 -8.92 -27.35
CA VAL A 39 5.06 -10.15 -27.33
C VAL A 39 4.95 -10.74 -28.73
N GLU A 40 5.20 -12.05 -28.84
CA GLU A 40 5.06 -12.80 -30.08
C GLU A 40 3.81 -13.70 -30.01
N TRP A 41 2.83 -13.45 -30.87
CA TRP A 41 1.59 -14.20 -30.94
C TRP A 41 1.73 -15.40 -31.89
N HIS A 42 1.38 -16.59 -31.40
CA HIS A 42 1.30 -17.79 -32.22
C HIS A 42 -0.08 -18.42 -32.09
N PHE A 43 -0.55 -19.00 -33.17
CA PHE A 43 -1.90 -19.54 -33.25
C PHE A 43 -1.85 -21.04 -33.57
N TYR A 44 -2.67 -21.81 -32.86
CA TYR A 44 -2.87 -23.24 -33.09
C TYR A 44 -4.35 -23.50 -33.34
N THR A 45 -4.67 -24.18 -34.44
CA THR A 45 -6.03 -24.62 -34.77
C THR A 45 -6.06 -26.15 -34.70
N SER A 46 -7.14 -26.72 -34.16
CA SER A 46 -7.29 -28.17 -34.06
C SER A 46 -7.26 -28.85 -35.44
N PRO A 47 -6.51 -29.96 -35.62
CA PRO A 47 -6.38 -30.63 -36.91
C PRO A 47 -7.67 -31.36 -37.34
N ARG A 48 -7.91 -31.44 -38.67
CA ARG A 48 -9.03 -32.20 -39.27
C ARG A 48 -8.87 -33.72 -39.16
N GLU A 49 -7.64 -34.21 -39.06
CA GLU A 49 -7.34 -35.65 -39.07
C GLU A 49 -7.21 -36.19 -37.64
N VAL A 50 -8.17 -37.02 -37.23
CA VAL A 50 -8.14 -37.73 -35.95
C VAL A 50 -7.13 -38.87 -36.03
N HIS A 51 -5.97 -38.71 -35.39
CA HIS A 51 -5.05 -39.83 -35.19
C HIS A 51 -5.00 -40.28 -33.72
N LYS A 52 -5.41 -41.55 -33.53
CA LYS A 52 -4.87 -42.55 -32.57
C LYS A 52 -5.37 -42.66 -31.12
N TYR A 53 -6.51 -42.11 -30.70
CA TYR A 53 -6.90 -42.22 -29.28
C TYR A 53 -8.12 -43.08 -28.90
N ASP A 54 -8.91 -43.61 -29.84
CA ASP A 54 -9.87 -44.70 -29.53
C ASP A 54 -10.18 -45.58 -30.77
N PRO A 55 -9.73 -46.85 -30.83
CA PRO A 55 -10.08 -47.78 -31.90
C PRO A 55 -11.55 -48.21 -31.92
N ALA A 56 -12.35 -47.89 -30.88
CA ALA A 56 -13.73 -48.32 -30.77
C ALA A 56 -14.77 -47.33 -31.34
N HIS A 57 -14.41 -46.04 -31.50
CA HIS A 57 -15.33 -45.00 -32.00
C HIS A 57 -14.59 -43.99 -32.90
N PRO A 58 -14.61 -44.14 -34.24
CA PRO A 58 -14.07 -43.14 -35.15
C PRO A 58 -15.04 -41.95 -35.20
N GLU A 59 -14.71 -40.85 -34.52
CA GLU A 59 -15.58 -39.68 -34.47
C GLU A 59 -15.17 -38.60 -35.47
N SER A 60 -16.17 -37.92 -36.02
CA SER A 60 -16.04 -36.84 -36.99
C SER A 60 -15.30 -35.62 -36.40
N PRO A 61 -14.51 -34.87 -37.21
CA PRO A 61 -13.91 -33.61 -36.79
C PRO A 61 -14.98 -32.63 -36.28
N ILE A 62 -14.68 -31.93 -35.19
CA ILE A 62 -15.60 -30.97 -34.56
C ILE A 62 -15.35 -29.59 -35.16
N ASP A 63 -16.20 -29.20 -36.11
CA ASP A 63 -16.10 -27.90 -36.79
C ASP A 63 -16.33 -26.72 -35.84
N SER A 64 -17.25 -26.88 -34.88
CA SER A 64 -17.53 -25.91 -33.83
C SER A 64 -17.97 -26.64 -32.56
N ILE A 65 -17.36 -26.31 -31.43
CA ILE A 65 -17.72 -26.83 -30.11
C ILE A 65 -19.10 -26.27 -29.74
N ASN A 66 -20.08 -27.15 -29.57
CA ASN A 66 -21.46 -26.76 -29.23
C ASN A 66 -21.98 -27.47 -27.97
N SER A 67 -21.16 -28.30 -27.33
CA SER A 67 -21.49 -29.01 -26.09
C SER A 67 -20.27 -29.23 -25.20
N SER A 68 -20.50 -29.56 -23.93
CA SER A 68 -19.44 -29.97 -23.00
C SER A 68 -18.74 -31.26 -23.47
N VAL A 69 -19.47 -32.18 -24.09
CA VAL A 69 -18.91 -33.40 -24.71
C VAL A 69 -17.93 -33.06 -25.83
N ASP A 70 -18.27 -32.10 -26.70
CA ASP A 70 -17.38 -31.63 -27.76
C ASP A 70 -16.11 -31.02 -27.17
N SER A 71 -16.22 -30.20 -26.12
CA SER A 71 -15.07 -29.59 -25.44
C SER A 71 -14.12 -30.63 -24.81
N ALA A 72 -14.65 -31.77 -24.34
CA ALA A 72 -13.85 -32.86 -23.80
C ALA A 72 -13.12 -33.63 -24.91
N LYS A 73 -13.80 -33.86 -26.04
CA LYS A 73 -13.22 -34.52 -27.22
C LYS A 73 -12.11 -33.68 -27.84
N THR A 74 -12.34 -32.39 -28.05
CA THR A 74 -11.30 -31.48 -28.57
C THR A 74 -10.13 -31.32 -27.59
N ALA A 75 -10.35 -31.39 -26.27
CA ALA A 75 -9.28 -31.38 -25.29
C ALA A 75 -8.34 -32.60 -25.41
N LEU A 76 -8.85 -33.77 -25.83
CA LEU A 76 -8.04 -34.96 -26.09
C LEU A 76 -7.21 -34.79 -27.37
N VAL A 77 -7.80 -34.23 -28.43
CA VAL A 77 -7.10 -33.96 -29.70
C VAL A 77 -6.03 -32.89 -29.52
N CYS A 78 -6.35 -31.79 -28.85
CA CYS A 78 -5.41 -30.70 -28.58
C CYS A 78 -4.42 -31.01 -27.44
N ARG A 79 -4.44 -32.21 -26.85
CA ARG A 79 -3.48 -32.60 -25.80
C ARG A 79 -2.03 -32.52 -26.31
N ASP A 80 -1.82 -32.74 -27.59
CA ASP A 80 -0.50 -32.67 -28.22
C ASP A 80 0.10 -31.27 -28.13
N THR A 81 -0.68 -30.22 -27.84
CA THR A 81 -0.11 -28.87 -27.63
C THR A 81 0.79 -28.79 -26.39
N THR A 82 0.69 -29.75 -25.47
CA THR A 82 1.60 -29.87 -24.32
C THR A 82 3.07 -30.04 -24.74
N GLN A 83 3.34 -30.55 -25.95
CA GLN A 83 4.70 -30.68 -26.48
C GLN A 83 5.39 -29.32 -26.71
N TYR A 84 4.61 -28.25 -26.88
CA TYR A 84 5.11 -26.90 -27.10
C TYR A 84 5.37 -26.13 -25.79
N ILE A 85 5.12 -26.73 -24.61
CA ILE A 85 5.42 -26.11 -23.31
C ILE A 85 6.86 -25.56 -23.22
N PRO A 86 7.92 -26.23 -23.72
CA PRO A 86 9.28 -25.69 -23.67
C PRO A 86 9.43 -24.35 -24.40
N ASP A 87 8.70 -24.15 -25.50
CA ASP A 87 8.93 -23.08 -26.47
C ASP A 87 8.13 -21.80 -26.15
N PHE A 88 7.07 -21.92 -25.35
CA PHE A 88 6.11 -20.83 -25.08
C PHE A 88 6.07 -20.43 -23.61
N ASP A 89 5.82 -19.13 -23.37
CA ASP A 89 5.72 -18.55 -22.03
C ASP A 89 4.27 -18.51 -21.52
N ALA A 90 3.27 -18.57 -22.41
CA ALA A 90 1.86 -18.64 -22.04
C ALA A 90 0.97 -19.35 -23.06
N PHE A 91 -0.15 -19.89 -22.57
CA PHE A 91 -1.17 -20.59 -23.36
C PHE A 91 -2.56 -20.02 -23.08
N LEU A 92 -3.22 -19.51 -24.13
CA LEU A 92 -4.60 -19.04 -24.10
C LEU A 92 -5.50 -20.05 -24.81
N VAL A 93 -6.42 -20.71 -24.09
CA VAL A 93 -7.42 -21.57 -24.71
C VAL A 93 -8.60 -20.72 -25.17
N ALA A 94 -8.71 -20.54 -26.49
CA ALA A 94 -9.69 -19.68 -27.13
C ALA A 94 -11.07 -20.33 -27.29
N CYS A 95 -11.65 -20.80 -26.18
CA CYS A 95 -13.00 -21.33 -26.12
C CYS A 95 -13.75 -20.83 -24.88
N TYR A 96 -14.99 -20.38 -25.08
CA TYR A 96 -15.86 -19.96 -23.98
C TYR A 96 -16.65 -21.17 -23.45
N SER A 97 -15.94 -22.13 -22.87
CA SER A 97 -16.50 -23.29 -22.17
C SER A 97 -15.61 -23.63 -20.97
N ALA A 98 -16.09 -24.47 -20.04
CA ALA A 98 -15.25 -25.06 -19.00
C ALA A 98 -14.30 -26.13 -19.60
N HIS A 99 -13.36 -25.67 -20.43
CA HIS A 99 -12.65 -26.51 -21.37
C HIS A 99 -11.57 -27.35 -20.66
N PRO A 100 -11.63 -28.70 -20.70
CA PRO A 100 -10.71 -29.56 -19.94
C PRO A 100 -9.22 -29.37 -20.29
N LEU A 101 -8.93 -28.89 -21.50
CA LEU A 101 -7.57 -28.57 -21.96
C LEU A 101 -6.82 -27.62 -21.03
N VAL A 102 -7.50 -26.65 -20.40
CA VAL A 102 -6.89 -25.73 -19.43
C VAL A 102 -6.30 -26.50 -18.25
N GLY A 103 -7.03 -27.50 -17.74
CA GLY A 103 -6.57 -28.36 -16.66
C GLY A 103 -5.50 -29.38 -17.08
N ILE A 104 -5.49 -29.81 -18.34
CA ILE A 104 -4.43 -30.67 -18.92
C ILE A 104 -3.12 -29.88 -19.01
N LEU A 105 -3.15 -28.70 -19.62
CA LEU A 105 -1.99 -27.82 -19.77
C LEU A 105 -1.45 -27.36 -18.40
N ARG A 106 -2.33 -27.04 -17.44
CA ARG A 106 -1.90 -26.63 -16.08
C ARG A 106 -1.10 -27.72 -15.38
N ARG A 107 -1.53 -28.99 -15.50
CA ARG A 107 -0.79 -30.13 -14.95
C ARG A 107 0.54 -30.35 -15.67
N ALA A 108 0.54 -30.31 -17.00
CA ALA A 108 1.74 -30.50 -17.80
C ALA A 108 2.79 -29.39 -17.57
N ILE A 109 2.36 -28.13 -17.40
CA ILE A 109 3.24 -27.01 -17.05
C ILE A 109 3.84 -27.24 -15.65
N ALA A 110 3.04 -27.60 -14.66
CA ALA A 110 3.55 -27.87 -13.30
C ALA A 110 4.58 -29.01 -13.27
N GLU A 111 4.34 -30.09 -14.03
CA GLU A 111 5.31 -31.18 -14.20
C GLU A 111 6.60 -30.71 -14.90
N TYR A 112 6.49 -29.86 -15.91
CA TYR A 112 7.64 -29.32 -16.64
C TYR A 112 8.49 -28.40 -15.75
N GLU A 113 7.86 -27.48 -15.01
CA GLU A 113 8.51 -26.53 -14.12
C GLU A 113 9.17 -27.21 -12.91
N SER A 114 8.57 -28.29 -12.40
CA SER A 114 9.20 -29.10 -11.34
C SER A 114 10.55 -29.70 -11.74
N LYS A 115 10.78 -29.89 -13.04
CA LYS A 115 12.03 -30.43 -13.60
C LYS A 115 13.00 -29.34 -14.07
N HIS A 116 12.57 -28.08 -14.16
CA HIS A 116 13.34 -26.97 -14.76
C HIS A 116 13.20 -25.66 -13.94
N THR A 117 13.86 -25.60 -12.78
CA THR A 117 13.70 -24.52 -11.79
C THR A 117 14.31 -23.15 -12.17
N ASN A 118 15.07 -23.06 -13.27
CA ASN A 118 15.77 -21.84 -13.70
C ASN A 118 15.15 -21.17 -14.94
N GLN A 119 13.89 -21.44 -15.25
CA GLN A 119 13.19 -20.88 -16.42
C GLN A 119 12.01 -19.98 -16.01
N ARG A 120 11.58 -19.10 -16.93
CA ARG A 120 10.40 -18.23 -16.76
C ARG A 120 9.16 -19.08 -16.44
N HIS A 121 8.34 -18.60 -15.50
CA HIS A 121 7.08 -19.24 -15.16
C HIS A 121 6.12 -19.17 -16.35
N ARG A 122 5.38 -20.25 -16.59
CA ARG A 122 4.47 -20.42 -17.73
C ARG A 122 3.02 -20.35 -17.28
N TYR A 123 2.22 -19.62 -18.03
CA TYR A 123 0.83 -19.35 -17.66
C TYR A 123 -0.15 -20.08 -18.58
N VAL A 124 -1.27 -20.55 -18.03
CA VAL A 124 -2.40 -21.07 -18.83
C VAL A 124 -3.74 -20.62 -18.28
N THR A 125 -4.65 -20.25 -19.17
CA THR A 125 -6.06 -20.02 -18.81
C THR A 125 -6.98 -20.23 -20.01
N GLY A 126 -8.27 -20.41 -19.73
CA GLY A 126 -9.34 -20.31 -20.72
C GLY A 126 -10.06 -18.95 -20.65
N ILE A 127 -10.74 -18.60 -21.73
CA ILE A 127 -11.55 -17.38 -21.83
C ILE A 127 -12.70 -17.41 -20.80
N PHE A 128 -13.31 -18.58 -20.58
CA PHE A 128 -14.42 -18.76 -19.64
C PHE A 128 -14.01 -18.42 -18.19
N GLU A 129 -12.97 -19.05 -17.65
CA GLU A 129 -12.52 -18.83 -16.27
C GLU A 129 -12.03 -17.40 -16.06
N SER A 130 -11.39 -16.81 -17.07
CA SER A 130 -10.93 -15.42 -17.04
C SER A 130 -12.10 -14.43 -16.96
N SER A 131 -13.18 -14.69 -17.69
CA SER A 131 -14.37 -13.84 -17.74
C SER A 131 -15.14 -13.87 -16.42
N VAL A 132 -15.35 -15.07 -15.85
CA VAL A 132 -16.04 -15.25 -14.56
C VAL A 132 -15.22 -14.60 -13.43
N THR A 133 -13.93 -14.87 -13.34
CA THR A 133 -13.06 -14.31 -12.27
C THR A 133 -13.01 -12.78 -12.33
N THR A 134 -12.95 -12.21 -13.54
CA THR A 134 -12.94 -10.76 -13.72
C THR A 134 -14.29 -10.16 -13.33
N SER A 135 -15.40 -10.80 -13.69
CA SER A 135 -16.74 -10.35 -13.31
C SER A 135 -16.91 -10.23 -11.80
N LEU A 136 -16.50 -11.26 -11.04
CA LEU A 136 -16.54 -11.23 -9.57
C LEU A 136 -15.73 -10.08 -8.98
N SER A 137 -14.55 -9.82 -9.53
CA SER A 137 -13.72 -8.70 -9.09
C SER A 137 -14.34 -7.34 -9.37
N LEU A 138 -15.19 -7.23 -10.40
CA LEU A 138 -15.80 -5.97 -10.82
C LEU A 138 -17.08 -5.64 -10.04
N ILE A 139 -17.82 -6.67 -9.60
CA ILE A 139 -19.06 -6.52 -8.84
C ILE A 139 -18.86 -6.54 -7.32
N SER A 140 -17.71 -7.02 -6.84
CA SER A 140 -17.38 -7.06 -5.41
C SER A 140 -16.93 -5.68 -4.90
N ALA A 141 -17.89 -4.79 -4.62
CA ALA A 141 -17.67 -3.48 -4.00
C ALA A 141 -18.42 -3.35 -2.66
N PHE A 142 -18.04 -2.38 -1.83
CA PHE A 142 -18.74 -2.01 -0.59
C PHE A 142 -19.26 -0.58 -0.70
N ASN A 143 -20.54 -0.37 -0.38
CA ASN A 143 -21.16 0.97 -0.34
C ASN A 143 -21.38 1.42 1.12
N LEU A 144 -21.45 2.74 1.31
CA LEU A 144 -21.94 3.33 2.56
C LEU A 144 -23.48 3.20 2.61
N THR A 145 -24.02 2.73 3.73
CA THR A 145 -25.47 2.74 3.94
C THR A 145 -25.99 4.14 4.23
N SER A 146 -27.30 4.37 4.07
CA SER A 146 -27.95 5.62 4.50
C SER A 146 -27.92 5.84 6.03
N VAL A 147 -27.56 4.81 6.79
CA VAL A 147 -27.25 4.90 8.21
C VAL A 147 -25.77 5.24 8.36
N MET A 148 -25.51 6.31 9.10
CA MET A 148 -24.17 6.85 9.32
C MET A 148 -23.24 5.76 9.87
N TYR A 149 -22.10 5.53 9.20
CA TYR A 149 -21.00 4.64 9.60
C TYR A 149 -21.19 3.11 9.46
N ALA A 150 -22.15 2.62 8.67
CA ALA A 150 -22.18 1.21 8.26
C ALA A 150 -21.80 1.02 6.77
N ARG A 151 -21.10 -0.08 6.49
CA ARG A 151 -20.71 -0.50 5.13
C ARG A 151 -21.50 -1.76 4.78
N ASP A 152 -22.09 -1.80 3.60
CA ASP A 152 -22.76 -2.99 3.07
C ASP A 152 -22.11 -3.45 1.77
N GLN A 153 -22.12 -4.75 1.54
CA GLN A 153 -21.62 -5.31 0.29
C GLN A 153 -22.64 -4.99 -0.82
N VAL A 154 -22.16 -4.47 -1.94
CA VAL A 154 -23.01 -4.20 -3.10
C VAL A 154 -23.52 -5.54 -3.65
N GLU A 155 -24.84 -5.73 -3.69
CA GLU A 155 -25.50 -6.94 -4.20
C GLU A 155 -25.54 -7.01 -5.74
N ASP A 156 -24.52 -6.46 -6.41
CA ASP A 156 -24.44 -6.50 -7.86
C ASP A 156 -24.17 -7.94 -8.33
N SER A 157 -24.80 -8.32 -9.44
CA SER A 157 -24.58 -9.60 -10.10
C SER A 157 -23.89 -9.42 -11.46
N PHE A 158 -23.36 -10.51 -12.01
CA PHE A 158 -22.90 -10.56 -13.38
C PHE A 158 -23.71 -11.58 -14.19
N GLY A 159 -23.79 -11.39 -15.51
CA GLY A 159 -24.44 -12.34 -16.40
C GLY A 159 -23.63 -12.59 -17.67
N ILE A 160 -24.03 -13.62 -18.43
CA ILE A 160 -23.35 -14.03 -19.66
C ILE A 160 -24.35 -13.98 -20.83
N VAL A 161 -23.93 -13.36 -21.93
CA VAL A 161 -24.65 -13.43 -23.21
C VAL A 161 -23.86 -14.32 -24.16
N THR A 162 -24.43 -15.45 -24.56
CA THR A 162 -23.78 -16.47 -25.40
C THR A 162 -24.57 -16.71 -26.70
N THR A 163 -24.07 -17.63 -27.52
CA THR A 163 -24.58 -17.94 -28.86
C THR A 163 -25.77 -18.90 -28.81
N GLY A 164 -25.52 -20.20 -29.00
CA GLY A 164 -26.57 -21.22 -29.16
C GLY A 164 -27.36 -21.48 -27.88
N SER A 165 -28.63 -21.89 -28.03
CA SER A 165 -29.56 -22.17 -26.91
C SER A 165 -29.06 -23.27 -25.96
N GLY A 166 -28.31 -24.26 -26.48
CA GLY A 166 -27.72 -25.35 -25.69
C GLY A 166 -26.71 -24.87 -24.64
N TRP A 167 -26.06 -23.73 -24.85
CA TRP A 167 -25.07 -23.19 -23.92
C TRP A 167 -25.66 -22.59 -22.64
N LYS A 168 -26.96 -22.26 -22.64
CA LYS A 168 -27.62 -21.64 -21.48
C LYS A 168 -27.48 -22.51 -20.23
N GLN A 169 -27.82 -23.80 -20.34
CA GLN A 169 -27.74 -24.72 -19.20
C GLN A 169 -26.30 -25.13 -18.88
N GLU A 170 -25.48 -25.38 -19.90
CA GLU A 170 -24.08 -25.77 -19.74
C GLU A 170 -23.24 -24.69 -19.03
N LEU A 171 -23.34 -23.43 -19.46
CA LEU A 171 -22.60 -22.32 -18.84
C LEU A 171 -23.15 -21.99 -17.44
N THR A 172 -24.46 -22.13 -17.21
CA THR A 172 -25.05 -21.96 -15.87
C THR A 172 -24.48 -23.00 -14.90
N ASN A 173 -24.41 -24.27 -15.31
CA ASN A 173 -23.83 -25.34 -14.51
C ASN A 173 -22.33 -25.11 -14.29
N ALA A 174 -21.58 -24.72 -15.32
CA ALA A 174 -20.14 -24.48 -15.24
C ALA A 174 -19.79 -23.32 -14.29
N VAL A 175 -20.55 -22.21 -14.32
CA VAL A 175 -20.35 -21.09 -13.39
C VAL A 175 -20.68 -21.52 -11.96
N THR A 176 -21.79 -22.24 -11.78
CA THR A 176 -22.18 -22.75 -10.44
C THR A 176 -21.12 -23.69 -9.86
N GLU A 177 -20.60 -24.62 -10.67
CA GLU A 177 -19.52 -25.52 -10.26
C GLU A 177 -18.24 -24.76 -9.90
N MET A 178 -17.89 -23.72 -10.67
CA MET A 178 -16.70 -22.90 -10.43
C MET A 178 -16.80 -22.06 -9.14
N LEU A 179 -17.98 -21.52 -8.81
CA LEU A 179 -18.16 -20.59 -7.70
C LEU A 179 -18.49 -21.26 -6.36
N VAL A 180 -19.38 -22.26 -6.38
CA VAL A 180 -19.92 -22.86 -5.15
C VAL A 180 -19.72 -24.38 -5.08
N GLY A 181 -19.41 -25.03 -6.21
CA GLY A 181 -19.18 -26.47 -6.31
C GLY A 181 -20.41 -27.24 -6.84
N LYS A 182 -20.22 -28.52 -7.16
CA LYS A 182 -21.27 -29.38 -7.74
C LYS A 182 -22.50 -29.51 -6.82
N ASP A 183 -23.68 -29.60 -7.46
CA ASP A 183 -24.99 -29.84 -6.82
C ASP A 183 -25.44 -28.77 -5.80
N LYS A 184 -25.00 -27.52 -5.99
CA LYS A 184 -25.42 -26.38 -5.15
C LYS A 184 -26.26 -25.38 -5.94
N GLU A 185 -27.04 -24.58 -5.22
CA GLU A 185 -27.87 -23.51 -5.81
C GLU A 185 -27.00 -22.43 -6.48
N THR A 186 -27.55 -21.81 -7.52
CA THR A 186 -26.90 -20.74 -8.25
C THR A 186 -26.62 -19.54 -7.33
N PRO A 187 -25.38 -19.03 -7.29
CA PRO A 187 -25.03 -17.97 -6.35
C PRO A 187 -25.72 -16.65 -6.72
N ALA A 188 -26.09 -15.86 -5.70
CA ALA A 188 -26.77 -14.57 -5.88
C ALA A 188 -25.98 -13.53 -6.71
N CYS A 189 -24.64 -13.67 -6.76
CA CYS A 189 -23.79 -12.84 -7.59
C CYS A 189 -23.84 -13.18 -9.08
N PHE A 190 -24.62 -14.18 -9.50
CA PHE A 190 -24.77 -14.60 -10.89
C PHE A 190 -26.22 -14.48 -11.39
N ALA A 191 -26.46 -13.55 -12.32
CA ALA A 191 -27.77 -13.27 -12.90
C ALA A 191 -28.25 -14.32 -13.90
N GLY A 192 -27.34 -15.15 -14.42
CA GLY A 192 -27.64 -16.23 -15.36
C GLY A 192 -27.07 -16.01 -16.76
N VAL A 193 -27.56 -16.83 -17.70
CA VAL A 193 -27.10 -16.89 -19.09
C VAL A 193 -28.26 -16.65 -20.04
N GLU A 194 -28.08 -15.74 -21.01
CA GLU A 194 -29.00 -15.52 -22.11
C GLU A 194 -28.33 -15.78 -23.46
N THR A 195 -29.15 -16.14 -24.46
CA THR A 195 -28.65 -16.62 -25.75
C THR A 195 -29.14 -15.75 -26.89
N THR A 196 -28.29 -15.49 -27.87
CA THR A 196 -28.69 -14.83 -29.13
C THR A 196 -29.57 -15.73 -30.00
N GLY A 197 -29.45 -17.05 -29.82
CA GLY A 197 -30.17 -18.07 -30.60
C GLY A 197 -29.51 -18.39 -31.94
N LEU A 198 -28.33 -17.82 -32.21
CA LEU A 198 -27.47 -18.15 -33.35
C LEU A 198 -26.34 -19.05 -32.86
N SER A 199 -25.91 -20.03 -33.65
CA SER A 199 -24.66 -20.77 -33.40
C SER A 199 -23.43 -19.90 -33.65
N ALA A 200 -22.26 -20.33 -33.18
CA ALA A 200 -21.00 -19.62 -33.42
C ALA A 200 -20.68 -19.48 -34.93
N LEU A 201 -21.07 -20.46 -35.75
CA LEU A 201 -20.88 -20.44 -37.19
C LEU A 201 -21.89 -19.53 -37.91
N GLU A 202 -23.14 -19.51 -37.45
CA GLU A 202 -24.18 -18.62 -38.00
C GLU A 202 -23.90 -17.15 -37.67
N LEU A 203 -23.24 -16.87 -36.53
CA LEU A 203 -22.83 -15.52 -36.15
C LEU A 203 -21.95 -14.84 -37.21
N HIS A 204 -21.12 -15.61 -37.93
CA HIS A 204 -20.23 -15.09 -38.97
C HIS A 204 -20.86 -14.97 -40.36
N HIS A 205 -21.98 -15.66 -40.60
CA HIS A 205 -22.67 -15.69 -41.91
C HIS A 205 -23.99 -14.91 -41.94
N THR A 206 -24.50 -14.52 -40.77
CA THR A 206 -25.73 -13.72 -40.63
C THR A 206 -25.40 -12.24 -40.85
N ASP A 207 -26.37 -11.48 -41.38
CA ASP A 207 -26.24 -10.04 -41.57
C ASP A 207 -25.82 -9.34 -40.26
N PRO A 208 -24.79 -8.46 -40.28
CA PRO A 208 -24.28 -7.79 -39.08
C PRO A 208 -25.33 -7.03 -38.28
N GLU A 209 -26.34 -6.42 -38.93
CA GLU A 209 -27.42 -5.71 -38.23
C GLU A 209 -28.35 -6.67 -37.50
N GLU A 210 -28.60 -7.84 -38.08
CA GLU A 210 -29.39 -8.89 -37.41
C GLU A 210 -28.62 -9.50 -36.23
N VAL A 211 -27.31 -9.72 -36.35
CA VAL A 211 -26.45 -10.16 -35.24
C VAL A 211 -26.47 -9.14 -34.10
N ARG A 212 -26.30 -7.86 -34.43
CA ARG A 212 -26.33 -6.72 -33.49
C ARG A 212 -27.67 -6.63 -32.74
N ARG A 213 -28.79 -6.77 -33.47
CA ARG A 213 -30.15 -6.81 -32.89
C ARG A 213 -30.31 -7.98 -31.91
N ARG A 214 -29.89 -9.18 -32.30
CA ARG A 214 -30.01 -10.40 -31.47
C ARG A 214 -29.19 -10.31 -30.18
N ILE A 215 -27.99 -9.73 -30.24
CA ILE A 215 -27.13 -9.50 -29.05
C ILE A 215 -27.77 -8.48 -28.11
N SER A 216 -28.28 -7.36 -28.65
CA SER A 216 -28.97 -6.33 -27.86
C SER A 216 -30.23 -6.88 -27.17
N GLU A 217 -31.03 -7.68 -27.87
CA GLU A 217 -32.22 -8.33 -27.30
C GLU A 217 -31.87 -9.36 -26.23
N ALA A 218 -30.84 -10.18 -26.44
CA ALA A 218 -30.38 -11.15 -25.44
C ALA A 218 -29.85 -10.46 -24.18
N THR A 219 -29.08 -9.38 -24.34
CA THR A 219 -28.60 -8.54 -23.24
C THR A 219 -29.77 -7.91 -22.49
N THR A 220 -30.77 -7.37 -23.21
CA THR A 220 -31.95 -6.77 -22.58
C THR A 220 -32.74 -7.79 -21.75
N ARG A 221 -32.90 -9.03 -22.25
CA ARG A 221 -33.54 -10.11 -21.50
C ARG A 221 -32.77 -10.47 -20.23
N LEU A 222 -31.44 -10.56 -20.32
CA LEU A 222 -30.58 -10.90 -19.19
C LEU A 222 -30.75 -9.90 -18.04
N LEU A 223 -30.74 -8.62 -18.38
CA LEU A 223 -30.84 -7.53 -17.40
C LEU A 223 -32.24 -7.43 -16.79
N LYS A 224 -33.30 -7.60 -17.59
CA LYS A 224 -34.70 -7.52 -17.10
C LYS A 224 -35.14 -8.72 -16.26
N ASN A 225 -34.54 -9.89 -16.50
CA ASN A 225 -34.89 -11.12 -15.79
C ASN A 225 -34.11 -11.31 -14.48
N SER A 226 -33.13 -10.44 -14.19
CA SER A 226 -32.32 -10.50 -12.97
C SER A 226 -33.06 -9.91 -11.77
N SER A 227 -32.90 -10.52 -10.60
CA SER A 227 -33.44 -10.00 -9.32
C SER A 227 -32.59 -8.88 -8.72
N THR A 228 -31.31 -8.78 -9.12
CA THR A 228 -30.36 -7.76 -8.67
C THR A 228 -29.79 -6.98 -9.84
N PHE A 229 -29.22 -5.80 -9.56
CA PHE A 229 -28.58 -4.99 -10.59
C PHE A 229 -27.39 -5.75 -11.19
N VAL A 230 -27.37 -5.86 -12.52
CA VAL A 230 -26.29 -6.58 -13.23
C VAL A 230 -25.18 -5.59 -13.55
N GLY A 231 -24.13 -5.58 -12.72
CA GLY A 231 -22.98 -4.68 -12.85
C GLY A 231 -22.01 -5.08 -13.96
N ALA A 232 -22.05 -6.34 -14.43
CA ALA A 232 -21.16 -6.83 -15.49
C ALA A 232 -21.83 -7.84 -16.45
N VAL A 233 -21.53 -7.73 -17.75
CA VAL A 233 -22.01 -8.64 -18.80
C VAL A 233 -20.82 -9.23 -19.56
N CYS A 234 -20.73 -10.55 -19.58
CA CYS A 234 -19.71 -11.28 -20.33
C CYS A 234 -20.16 -11.65 -21.75
N LEU A 235 -19.25 -11.49 -22.70
CA LEU A 235 -19.38 -12.05 -24.05
C LEU A 235 -19.02 -13.54 -24.02
N GLY A 236 -20.03 -14.38 -24.18
CA GLY A 236 -19.98 -15.82 -24.00
C GLY A 236 -19.50 -16.62 -25.21
N CYS A 237 -18.73 -16.01 -26.12
CA CYS A 237 -18.17 -16.66 -27.31
C CYS A 237 -17.00 -15.87 -27.88
N ALA A 238 -15.93 -16.56 -28.32
CA ALA A 238 -14.78 -15.94 -28.98
C ALA A 238 -15.12 -15.30 -30.34
N GLY A 239 -16.22 -15.72 -30.99
CA GLY A 239 -16.71 -15.11 -32.23
C GLY A 239 -17.44 -13.77 -32.01
N MET A 240 -17.78 -13.42 -30.78
CA MET A 240 -18.47 -12.16 -30.43
C MET A 240 -17.51 -11.03 -30.08
N VAL A 241 -16.20 -11.24 -30.26
CA VAL A 241 -15.17 -10.27 -29.90
C VAL A 241 -15.29 -9.03 -30.77
N GLY A 242 -15.18 -7.85 -30.16
CA GLY A 242 -15.37 -6.56 -30.84
C GLY A 242 -16.84 -6.16 -31.08
N MET A 243 -17.80 -6.89 -30.48
CA MET A 243 -19.23 -6.59 -30.56
C MET A 243 -19.77 -5.89 -29.29
N GLU A 244 -18.91 -5.20 -28.52
CA GLU A 244 -19.29 -4.57 -27.25
C GLU A 244 -20.37 -3.51 -27.42
N GLN A 245 -20.40 -2.82 -28.57
CA GLN A 245 -21.42 -1.81 -28.86
C GLN A 245 -22.83 -2.40 -28.89
N ALA A 246 -22.99 -3.63 -29.41
CA ALA A 246 -24.29 -4.30 -29.45
C ALA A 246 -24.79 -4.66 -28.03
N VAL A 247 -23.88 -5.08 -27.14
CA VAL A 247 -24.19 -5.32 -25.72
C VAL A 247 -24.52 -4.01 -25.01
N ARG A 248 -23.75 -2.94 -25.29
CA ARG A 248 -23.97 -1.60 -24.72
C ARG A 248 -25.37 -1.07 -25.01
N GLU A 249 -25.85 -1.25 -26.23
CA GLU A 249 -27.20 -0.86 -26.63
C GLU A 249 -28.27 -1.64 -25.88
N GLY A 250 -28.06 -2.93 -25.65
CA GLY A 250 -28.94 -3.74 -24.81
C GLY A 250 -28.95 -3.26 -23.35
N CYS A 251 -27.81 -2.84 -22.81
CA CYS A 251 -27.71 -2.27 -21.47
C CYS A 251 -28.49 -0.95 -21.35
N ILE A 252 -28.33 -0.05 -22.32
CA ILE A 252 -29.04 1.23 -22.36
C ILE A 252 -30.55 1.01 -22.54
N ALA A 253 -30.95 0.04 -23.37
CA ALA A 253 -32.36 -0.30 -23.57
C ALA A 253 -33.02 -0.91 -22.31
N ALA A 254 -32.25 -1.57 -21.44
CA ALA A 254 -32.77 -2.19 -20.22
C ALA A 254 -32.76 -1.25 -19.01
N TYR A 255 -31.68 -0.50 -18.78
CA TYR A 255 -31.48 0.32 -17.58
C TYR A 255 -31.49 1.84 -17.84
N GLY A 256 -31.67 2.28 -19.09
CA GLY A 256 -31.55 3.68 -19.48
C GLY A 256 -30.10 4.12 -19.66
N GLU A 257 -29.89 5.38 -20.08
CA GLU A 257 -28.58 5.87 -20.52
C GLU A 257 -27.53 5.89 -19.40
N ASN A 258 -27.87 6.41 -18.22
CA ASN A 258 -26.94 6.53 -17.11
C ASN A 258 -26.53 5.18 -16.50
N ASP A 259 -27.51 4.32 -16.17
CA ASP A 259 -27.21 3.02 -15.56
C ASP A 259 -26.74 1.98 -16.58
N GLY A 260 -27.19 2.10 -17.85
CA GLY A 260 -26.69 1.29 -18.95
C GLY A 260 -25.22 1.55 -19.28
N LEU A 261 -24.72 2.77 -19.09
CA LEU A 261 -23.29 3.10 -19.22
C LEU A 261 -22.44 2.56 -18.06
N ARG A 262 -23.03 2.37 -16.87
CA ARG A 262 -22.34 1.82 -15.69
C ARG A 262 -22.05 0.32 -15.78
N VAL A 263 -22.82 -0.42 -16.59
CA VAL A 263 -22.60 -1.87 -16.79
C VAL A 263 -21.25 -2.12 -17.46
N ARG A 264 -20.41 -2.97 -16.88
CA ARG A 264 -19.10 -3.32 -17.45
C ARG A 264 -19.24 -4.47 -18.45
N ILE A 265 -18.73 -4.28 -19.67
CA ILE A 265 -18.76 -5.31 -20.72
C ILE A 265 -17.41 -6.03 -20.72
N ILE A 266 -17.45 -7.36 -20.65
CA ILE A 266 -16.27 -8.21 -20.45
C ILE A 266 -16.08 -9.05 -21.71
N ASP A 267 -15.02 -8.73 -22.45
CA ASP A 267 -14.50 -9.54 -23.54
C ASP A 267 -13.37 -10.44 -23.02
N GLY A 268 -13.64 -11.72 -22.88
CA GLY A 268 -12.68 -12.66 -22.30
C GLY A 268 -11.42 -12.89 -23.15
N VAL A 269 -11.46 -12.62 -24.46
CA VAL A 269 -10.31 -12.74 -25.37
C VAL A 269 -9.37 -11.56 -25.17
N ILE A 270 -9.91 -10.34 -25.31
CA ILE A 270 -9.13 -9.09 -25.18
C ILE A 270 -8.55 -8.97 -23.78
N LEU A 271 -9.37 -9.21 -22.74
CA LEU A 271 -8.95 -9.13 -21.34
C LEU A 271 -7.76 -10.04 -21.04
N ARG A 272 -7.75 -11.24 -21.61
CA ARG A 272 -6.72 -12.21 -21.27
C ARG A 272 -5.45 -12.04 -22.10
N ALA A 273 -5.59 -11.68 -23.36
CA ALA A 273 -4.47 -11.29 -24.20
C ALA A 273 -3.69 -10.11 -23.58
N GLN A 274 -4.39 -9.13 -22.99
CA GLN A 274 -3.75 -8.03 -22.25
C GLN A 274 -3.09 -8.48 -20.93
N LYS A 275 -3.68 -9.45 -20.23
CA LYS A 275 -3.20 -9.91 -18.92
C LYS A 275 -2.01 -10.86 -18.98
N PHE A 276 -1.73 -11.58 -20.06
CA PHE A 276 -0.58 -12.50 -20.12
C PHE A 276 0.79 -11.78 -20.07
N PRO A 277 1.04 -10.73 -20.87
CA PRO A 277 2.26 -9.91 -20.75
C PRO A 277 2.31 -9.16 -19.41
N ALA A 278 1.15 -8.73 -18.91
CA ALA A 278 1.02 -8.05 -17.62
C ALA A 278 1.24 -9.00 -16.43
N SER A 279 0.91 -10.29 -16.51
CA SER A 279 1.06 -11.25 -15.41
C SER A 279 2.52 -11.62 -15.10
N THR A 280 3.41 -11.44 -16.07
CA THR A 280 4.87 -11.50 -15.88
C THR A 280 5.46 -10.19 -15.35
N ARG A 281 4.73 -9.07 -15.51
CA ARG A 281 5.16 -7.73 -15.08
C ARG A 281 4.50 -7.24 -13.78
N TYR A 282 3.36 -7.77 -13.37
CA TYR A 282 2.56 -7.29 -12.25
C TYR A 282 1.65 -8.38 -11.68
N ALA A 283 1.83 -8.66 -10.38
CA ALA A 283 0.71 -9.11 -9.56
C ALA A 283 -0.25 -7.91 -9.41
N TRP A 284 -1.43 -8.03 -10.01
CA TRP A 284 -2.65 -7.23 -9.80
C TRP A 284 -2.46 -5.71 -9.67
N THR A 285 -2.42 -5.02 -10.81
CA THR A 285 -2.88 -3.62 -10.90
C THR A 285 -4.25 -3.58 -11.57
N SER A 286 -5.13 -2.78 -10.97
CA SER A 286 -6.46 -2.37 -11.44
C SER A 286 -6.47 -1.91 -12.90
N ASN A 287 -7.52 -2.26 -13.66
CA ASN A 287 -7.88 -1.57 -14.90
C ASN A 287 -9.26 -0.91 -14.72
N PRO A 288 -9.54 0.23 -15.38
CA PRO A 288 -10.26 0.09 -16.66
C PRO A 288 -9.86 1.08 -17.77
N LEU A 289 -10.14 0.65 -19.00
CA LEU A 289 -9.94 1.32 -20.29
C LEU A 289 -10.86 2.54 -20.48
N ASN A 290 -10.27 3.71 -20.75
CA ASN A 290 -10.47 4.53 -21.96
C ASN A 290 -9.88 5.94 -21.74
N GLY A 291 -8.94 6.34 -22.60
CA GLY A 291 -8.84 7.71 -23.10
C GLY A 291 -8.81 8.87 -22.10
N ALA A 292 -8.20 8.70 -20.94
CA ALA A 292 -7.67 9.80 -20.13
C ALA A 292 -6.53 9.21 -19.30
N ASN A 293 -5.42 9.92 -19.19
CA ASN A 293 -4.38 9.62 -18.21
C ASN A 293 -5.00 9.59 -16.81
N LEU A 294 -5.44 8.42 -16.34
CA LEU A 294 -5.51 8.13 -14.92
C LEU A 294 -4.09 7.70 -14.51
N THR A 295 -3.18 8.66 -14.53
CA THR A 295 -2.18 8.72 -13.47
C THR A 295 -2.95 8.50 -12.17
N THR A 296 -2.53 7.55 -11.33
CA THR A 296 -2.92 7.63 -9.92
C THR A 296 -2.65 9.06 -9.50
N MET A 297 -3.68 9.86 -9.18
CA MET A 297 -3.45 11.26 -8.85
C MET A 297 -2.33 11.31 -7.81
N PRO A 298 -1.27 12.10 -8.05
CA PRO A 298 -0.15 12.18 -7.14
C PRO A 298 -0.68 12.49 -5.73
N ARG A 299 -0.11 11.85 -4.72
CA ARG A 299 -0.45 12.10 -3.32
C ARG A 299 0.78 12.62 -2.64
N GLU A 300 1.04 13.90 -2.85
CA GLU A 300 2.29 14.51 -2.42
C GLU A 300 2.28 14.76 -0.92
N ILE A 301 3.46 14.67 -0.32
CA ILE A 301 3.66 14.93 1.10
C ILE A 301 4.77 15.97 1.26
N ILE A 302 4.44 17.07 1.93
CA ILE A 302 5.40 18.13 2.24
C ILE A 302 6.07 17.84 3.58
N THR A 303 7.39 17.79 3.58
CA THR A 303 8.18 17.54 4.78
C THR A 303 8.68 18.86 5.38
N ILE A 304 8.29 19.17 6.61
CA ILE A 304 8.70 20.37 7.34
C ILE A 304 9.74 19.96 8.39
N GLN A 305 10.92 20.56 8.34
CA GLN A 305 12.02 20.26 9.25
C GLN A 305 12.24 21.47 10.16
N ALA A 306 12.02 21.30 11.47
CA ALA A 306 12.07 22.40 12.43
C ALA A 306 13.19 22.24 13.46
N GLY A 307 14.11 23.20 13.46
CA GLY A 307 15.23 23.32 14.39
C GLY A 307 16.34 22.30 14.15
N GLN A 308 17.41 22.41 14.94
CA GLN A 308 18.63 21.60 14.78
C GLN A 308 18.39 20.09 14.64
N CYS A 309 17.55 19.51 15.51
CA CYS A 309 17.30 18.07 15.49
C CYS A 309 16.50 17.66 14.25
N GLY A 310 15.44 18.39 13.91
CA GLY A 310 14.61 18.12 12.73
C GLY A 310 15.41 18.20 11.43
N ASN A 311 16.24 19.23 11.28
CA ASN A 311 17.09 19.43 10.10
C ASN A 311 18.18 18.35 9.95
N ASN A 312 18.81 17.92 11.05
CA ASN A 312 19.83 16.87 11.00
C ASN A 312 19.24 15.49 10.63
N VAL A 313 18.11 15.12 11.24
CA VAL A 313 17.39 13.88 10.90
C VAL A 313 16.86 13.95 9.47
N GLY A 314 16.26 15.08 9.10
CA GLY A 314 15.70 15.32 7.78
C GLY A 314 16.74 15.25 6.67
N SER A 315 17.93 15.81 6.89
CA SER A 315 19.05 15.69 5.94
C SER A 315 19.45 14.23 5.72
N GLN A 316 19.56 13.42 6.78
CA GLN A 316 19.85 11.99 6.66
C GLN A 316 18.72 11.20 6.00
N PHE A 317 17.47 11.60 6.21
CA PHE A 317 16.29 11.01 5.58
C PHE A 317 16.30 11.22 4.06
N TRP A 318 16.53 12.44 3.59
CA TRP A 318 16.59 12.74 2.16
C TRP A 318 17.77 12.07 1.47
N GLN A 319 18.93 11.99 2.12
CA GLN A 319 20.08 11.24 1.61
C GLN A 319 19.73 9.77 1.38
N GLN A 320 19.06 9.15 2.36
CA GLN A 320 18.61 7.75 2.26
C GLN A 320 17.59 7.58 1.12
N LEU A 321 16.65 8.51 0.96
CA LEU A 321 15.68 8.48 -0.13
C LEU A 321 16.35 8.62 -1.50
N CYS A 322 17.29 9.54 -1.67
CA CYS A 322 18.04 9.70 -2.92
C CYS A 322 18.73 8.38 -3.30
N LEU A 323 19.40 7.73 -2.35
CA LEU A 323 20.04 6.43 -2.57
C LEU A 323 19.03 5.33 -2.93
N GLU A 324 17.87 5.30 -2.27
CA GLU A 324 16.81 4.32 -2.53
C GLU A 324 16.12 4.50 -3.87
N HIS A 325 16.08 5.72 -4.40
CA HIS A 325 15.44 6.07 -5.66
C HIS A 325 16.43 6.21 -6.83
N GLY A 326 17.73 6.01 -6.58
CA GLY A 326 18.77 6.16 -7.60
C GLY A 326 18.91 7.60 -8.09
N ILE A 327 18.75 8.57 -7.18
CA ILE A 327 18.91 10.00 -7.45
C ILE A 327 20.30 10.41 -6.95
N SER A 328 21.06 11.07 -7.81
CA SER A 328 22.40 11.57 -7.51
C SER A 328 22.36 12.72 -6.50
N GLN A 329 23.53 13.10 -5.96
CA GLN A 329 23.66 14.21 -5.01
C GLN A 329 23.30 15.57 -5.60
N ASP A 330 23.26 15.66 -6.93
CA ASP A 330 22.84 16.84 -7.66
C ASP A 330 21.35 16.79 -8.04
N GLY A 331 20.61 15.74 -7.68
CA GLY A 331 19.18 15.60 -7.98
C GLY A 331 18.89 14.99 -9.37
N ASN A 332 19.90 14.57 -10.11
CA ASN A 332 19.71 13.91 -11.40
C ASN A 332 19.42 12.43 -11.19
N LEU A 333 18.56 11.85 -12.04
CA LEU A 333 18.32 10.41 -12.01
C LEU A 333 19.53 9.67 -12.60
N GLU A 334 20.01 8.66 -11.89
CA GLU A 334 21.06 7.78 -12.40
C GLU A 334 20.53 6.91 -13.55
N GLU A 335 21.35 6.60 -14.55
CA GLU A 335 20.92 5.88 -15.76
C GLU A 335 20.25 4.53 -15.45
N PHE A 336 20.77 3.82 -14.44
CA PHE A 336 20.24 2.53 -13.98
C PHE A 336 18.88 2.64 -13.27
N ALA A 337 18.43 3.85 -12.93
CA ALA A 337 17.22 4.09 -12.16
C ALA A 337 16.00 4.49 -13.00
N THR A 338 16.15 4.56 -14.32
CA THR A 338 15.10 4.97 -15.27
C THR A 338 13.90 4.00 -15.33
N GLU A 339 14.11 2.71 -15.08
CA GLU A 339 13.06 1.66 -15.12
C GLU A 339 12.58 1.19 -13.73
N GLY A 340 12.87 1.97 -12.69
CA GLY A 340 12.41 1.68 -11.33
C GLY A 340 10.91 1.85 -11.18
N GLY A 341 10.18 0.77 -10.92
CA GLY A 341 8.74 0.79 -10.60
C GLY A 341 8.41 1.43 -9.23
N ASP A 342 9.18 2.43 -8.81
CA ASP A 342 9.01 3.23 -7.59
C ASP A 342 8.36 4.59 -7.89
N ARG A 343 7.56 5.08 -6.94
CA ARG A 343 6.87 6.38 -6.99
C ARG A 343 7.73 7.45 -6.34
N LYS A 344 8.36 8.28 -7.18
CA LYS A 344 9.23 9.39 -6.75
C LYS A 344 8.42 10.67 -6.46
N ASP A 345 7.31 10.85 -7.16
CA ASP A 345 6.39 11.99 -7.15
C ASP A 345 5.79 12.31 -5.77
N VAL A 346 5.66 11.31 -4.89
CA VAL A 346 5.14 11.48 -3.52
C VAL A 346 6.00 12.45 -2.69
N PHE A 347 7.32 12.32 -2.80
CA PHE A 347 8.28 13.09 -1.98
C PHE A 347 9.14 14.07 -2.79
N PHE A 348 9.27 13.85 -4.10
CA PHE A 348 10.07 14.69 -4.98
C PHE A 348 9.18 15.37 -6.01
N TYR A 349 9.45 16.66 -6.22
CA TYR A 349 9.01 17.40 -7.39
C TYR A 349 10.00 17.18 -8.54
N GLN A 350 9.51 16.97 -9.76
CA GLN A 350 10.35 16.88 -10.95
C GLN A 350 10.38 18.24 -11.66
N SER A 351 11.55 18.85 -11.79
CA SER A 351 11.70 20.09 -12.55
C SER A 351 11.75 19.83 -14.07
N ASP A 352 11.59 20.91 -14.84
CA ASP A 352 11.64 20.88 -16.32
C ASP A 352 12.96 20.30 -16.86
N ASP A 353 14.05 20.48 -16.13
CA ASP A 353 15.39 19.93 -16.44
C ASP A 353 15.56 18.46 -16.00
N THR A 354 14.46 17.74 -15.73
CA THR A 354 14.42 16.33 -15.29
C THR A 354 15.05 16.05 -13.92
N ARG A 355 15.25 17.10 -13.11
CA ARG A 355 15.84 17.02 -11.79
C ARG A 355 14.78 16.73 -10.72
N TYR A 356 15.09 15.87 -9.78
CA TYR A 356 14.25 15.58 -8.62
C TYR A 356 14.64 16.48 -7.43
N ILE A 357 13.68 17.27 -6.98
CA ILE A 357 13.82 18.23 -5.88
C ILE A 357 12.94 17.75 -4.72
N PRO A 358 13.48 17.58 -3.50
CA PRO A 358 12.66 17.22 -2.33
C PRO A 358 11.57 18.25 -2.05
N ARG A 359 10.34 17.78 -1.77
CA ARG A 359 9.24 18.60 -1.20
C ARG A 359 9.50 18.84 0.29
N ALA A 360 10.57 19.58 0.58
CA ALA A 360 11.08 19.80 1.92
C ALA A 360 11.19 21.30 2.22
N ILE A 361 10.74 21.70 3.39
CA ILE A 361 10.88 23.05 3.95
C ILE A 361 11.76 22.95 5.19
N LEU A 362 12.86 23.70 5.22
CA LEU A 362 13.86 23.67 6.27
C LEU A 362 13.82 24.96 7.07
N LEU A 363 13.46 24.86 8.34
CA LEU A 363 13.22 25.99 9.23
C LEU A 363 14.19 25.93 10.41
N ASP A 364 14.97 26.98 10.60
CA ASP A 364 15.74 27.16 11.82
C ASP A 364 15.88 28.64 12.18
N LEU A 365 15.82 28.94 13.48
CA LEU A 365 16.11 30.28 13.99
C LEU A 365 17.62 30.51 14.10
N GLU A 366 18.42 29.44 14.01
CA GLU A 366 19.88 29.48 14.01
C GLU A 366 20.48 29.03 12.67
N PRO A 367 21.48 29.74 12.13
CA PRO A 367 22.02 29.45 10.81
C PRO A 367 22.90 28.19 10.76
N ARG A 368 23.40 27.71 11.89
CA ARG A 368 24.50 26.71 11.96
C ARG A 368 24.21 25.44 11.15
N VAL A 369 23.02 24.86 11.34
CA VAL A 369 22.67 23.57 10.71
C VAL A 369 22.31 23.76 9.24
N LEU A 370 21.55 24.81 8.94
CA LEU A 370 21.15 25.12 7.56
C LEU A 370 22.36 25.48 6.69
N HIS A 371 23.32 26.25 7.20
CA HIS A 371 24.57 26.52 6.49
C HIS A 371 25.39 25.24 6.26
N ALA A 372 25.39 24.31 7.21
CA ALA A 372 26.04 23.01 7.03
C ALA A 372 25.39 22.21 5.88
N ILE A 373 24.05 22.22 5.78
CA ILE A 373 23.31 21.59 4.67
C ILE A 373 23.62 22.28 3.34
N GLN A 374 23.62 23.62 3.30
CA GLN A 374 23.93 24.43 2.11
C GLN A 374 25.38 24.29 1.62
N SER A 375 26.31 23.92 2.51
CA SER A 375 27.71 23.61 2.17
C SER A 375 27.97 22.13 1.92
N GLY A 376 26.99 21.26 2.22
CA GLY A 376 27.12 19.82 2.17
C GLY A 376 27.11 19.23 0.75
N PRO A 377 27.33 17.91 0.63
CA PRO A 377 27.35 17.22 -0.66
C PRO A 377 26.00 17.28 -1.39
N TYR A 378 24.90 17.22 -0.64
CA TYR A 378 23.53 17.31 -1.17
C TYR A 378 22.99 18.75 -1.21
N ARG A 379 23.83 19.79 -1.15
CA ARG A 379 23.37 21.19 -1.17
C ARG A 379 22.48 21.52 -2.36
N ASN A 380 22.75 20.84 -3.46
CA ASN A 380 22.18 21.12 -4.75
C ASN A 380 20.73 20.59 -4.86
N ILE A 381 20.35 19.53 -4.12
CA ILE A 381 19.03 18.89 -4.29
C ILE A 381 17.87 19.76 -3.81
N TYR A 382 18.08 20.57 -2.76
CA TYR A 382 17.01 21.33 -2.11
C TYR A 382 16.67 22.58 -2.90
N ASN A 383 15.39 22.98 -2.87
CA ASN A 383 14.97 24.28 -3.38
C ASN A 383 15.54 25.40 -2.47
N PRO A 384 16.35 26.35 -2.98
CA PRO A 384 16.87 27.45 -2.18
C PRO A 384 15.78 28.32 -1.55
N GLU A 385 14.60 28.40 -2.16
CA GLU A 385 13.46 29.16 -1.65
C GLU A 385 12.75 28.48 -0.46
N ASN A 386 13.13 27.24 -0.12
CA ASN A 386 12.53 26.48 0.98
C ASN A 386 13.38 26.51 2.26
N PHE A 387 14.40 27.39 2.31
CA PHE A 387 15.21 27.62 3.49
C PHE A 387 14.76 28.86 4.23
N PHE A 388 14.39 28.69 5.48
CA PHE A 388 14.14 29.79 6.40
C PHE A 388 15.22 29.83 7.49
N ILE A 389 15.96 30.94 7.52
CA ILE A 389 16.94 31.24 8.57
C ILE A 389 16.51 32.53 9.26
N GLY A 390 16.34 32.50 10.58
CA GLY A 390 15.95 33.69 11.35
C GLY A 390 16.89 34.90 11.12
N GLN A 391 16.33 36.02 10.68
CA GLN A 391 17.08 37.21 10.21
C GLN A 391 18.04 37.81 11.25
N ASN A 392 17.76 37.66 12.54
CA ASN A 392 18.55 38.24 13.63
C ASN A 392 19.62 37.28 14.19
N GLY A 393 19.65 36.01 13.77
CA GLY A 393 20.52 34.96 14.33
C GLY A 393 20.29 34.70 15.84
N VAL A 394 19.26 35.28 16.44
CA VAL A 394 18.85 35.06 17.82
C VAL A 394 18.01 33.78 17.83
N GLY A 395 18.65 32.66 18.18
CA GLY A 395 17.96 31.40 18.36
C GLY A 395 16.97 31.44 19.52
N ALA A 396 16.11 30.41 19.60
CA ALA A 396 15.16 30.26 20.70
C ALA A 396 15.82 29.94 22.06
N GLY A 397 17.14 29.74 22.12
CA GLY A 397 17.89 29.59 23.38
C GLY A 397 17.41 28.45 24.29
N ASN A 398 16.95 27.34 23.70
CA ASN A 398 16.29 26.22 24.40
C ASN A 398 15.04 26.61 25.22
N ASN A 399 14.38 27.72 24.88
CA ASN A 399 13.13 28.17 25.49
C ASN A 399 11.98 28.03 24.49
N TRP A 400 10.97 27.22 24.85
CA TRP A 400 9.75 27.05 24.05
C TRP A 400 9.02 28.38 23.80
N GLY A 401 8.90 29.24 24.83
CA GLY A 401 8.18 30.51 24.72
C GLY A 401 8.82 31.46 23.70
N ALA A 402 10.16 31.53 23.69
CA ALA A 402 10.89 32.33 22.72
C ALA A 402 10.72 31.78 21.29
N GLY A 403 10.75 30.45 21.12
CA GLY A 403 10.49 29.82 19.83
C GLY A 403 9.08 30.04 19.31
N TYR A 404 8.08 30.00 20.21
CA TYR A 404 6.68 30.25 19.86
C TYR A 404 6.44 31.72 19.50
N ALA A 405 6.96 32.66 20.30
CA ALA A 405 6.86 34.09 20.01
C ALA A 405 7.61 34.48 18.72
N ALA A 406 8.76 33.85 18.44
CA ALA A 406 9.46 34.02 17.18
C ALA A 406 8.59 33.54 16.00
N GLY A 407 7.87 32.43 16.16
CA GLY A 407 6.94 31.89 15.16
C GLY A 407 5.86 32.88 14.72
N GLU A 408 5.32 33.67 15.66
CA GLU A 408 4.35 34.72 15.35
C GLU A 408 4.95 35.80 14.45
N GLY A 409 6.16 36.26 14.74
CA GLY A 409 6.83 37.30 13.96
C GLY A 409 7.26 36.85 12.55
N VAL A 410 7.42 35.55 12.32
CA VAL A 410 7.90 35.00 11.04
C VAL A 410 6.83 34.18 10.30
N GLN A 411 5.58 34.26 10.77
CA GLN A 411 4.47 33.45 10.24
C GLN A 411 4.27 33.67 8.75
N GLU A 412 4.23 34.93 8.29
CA GLU A 412 3.96 35.25 6.88
C GLU A 412 5.00 34.59 5.96
N GLU A 413 6.28 34.78 6.26
CA GLU A 413 7.38 34.18 5.47
C GLU A 413 7.30 32.65 5.43
N ILE A 414 7.06 31.99 6.58
CA ILE A 414 6.98 30.52 6.65
C ILE A 414 5.76 29.99 5.91
N PHE A 415 4.60 30.62 6.08
CA PHE A 415 3.39 30.14 5.43
C PHE A 415 3.39 30.41 3.93
N ASP A 416 3.98 31.50 3.45
CA ASP A 416 4.16 31.74 2.02
C ASP A 416 4.97 30.61 1.36
N MET A 417 6.00 30.09 2.04
CA MET A 417 6.74 28.90 1.57
C MET A 417 5.86 27.63 1.58
N ILE A 418 5.07 27.41 2.64
CA ILE A 418 4.19 26.23 2.75
C ILE A 418 3.09 26.28 1.69
N ASP A 419 2.46 27.44 1.48
CA ASP A 419 1.41 27.62 0.49
C ASP A 419 1.96 27.43 -0.93
N ARG A 420 3.14 27.98 -1.24
CA ARG A 420 3.78 27.79 -2.55
C ARG A 420 4.02 26.31 -2.86
N GLU A 421 4.51 25.53 -1.89
CA GLU A 421 4.70 24.09 -2.06
C GLU A 421 3.37 23.31 -2.11
N ALA A 422 2.36 23.76 -1.36
CA ALA A 422 1.02 23.17 -1.37
C ALA A 422 0.29 23.42 -2.69
N ASP A 423 0.37 24.63 -3.23
CA ASP A 423 -0.19 25.03 -4.53
C ASP A 423 0.56 24.38 -5.69
N GLY A 424 1.86 24.09 -5.50
CA GLY A 424 2.69 23.30 -6.43
C GLY A 424 2.49 21.78 -6.34
N SER A 425 1.47 21.31 -5.61
CA SER A 425 1.10 19.90 -5.50
C SER A 425 -0.25 19.65 -6.17
N ASP A 426 -0.34 18.62 -7.02
CA ASP A 426 -1.58 18.29 -7.74
C ASP A 426 -2.67 17.81 -6.78
N SER A 427 -2.30 16.99 -5.80
CA SER A 427 -3.22 16.50 -4.77
C SER A 427 -2.48 16.21 -3.46
N LEU A 428 -2.08 17.28 -2.78
CA LEU A 428 -1.46 17.25 -1.45
C LEU A 428 -2.23 16.34 -0.49
N GLU A 429 -1.57 15.30 0.03
CA GLU A 429 -2.15 14.37 1.00
C GLU A 429 -2.00 14.91 2.44
N GLY A 430 -0.83 15.44 2.77
CA GLY A 430 -0.55 15.90 4.12
C GLY A 430 0.86 16.43 4.33
N PHE A 431 1.18 16.67 5.58
CA PHE A 431 2.44 17.22 6.04
C PHE A 431 3.15 16.24 6.99
N MET A 432 4.47 16.17 6.86
CA MET A 432 5.35 15.45 7.78
C MET A 432 6.24 16.44 8.53
N LEU A 433 5.98 16.65 9.82
CA LEU A 433 6.79 17.54 10.67
C LEU A 433 7.89 16.75 11.40
N LEU A 434 9.15 17.07 11.12
CA LEU A 434 10.32 16.54 11.84
C LEU A 434 10.80 17.58 12.84
N HIS A 435 10.76 17.25 14.12
CA HIS A 435 11.14 18.19 15.17
C HIS A 435 11.55 17.48 16.47
N SER A 436 12.18 18.22 17.37
CA SER A 436 12.40 17.78 18.75
C SER A 436 11.45 18.49 19.70
N ILE A 437 10.88 17.75 20.66
CA ILE A 437 9.98 18.31 21.67
C ILE A 437 10.70 19.07 22.78
N ALA A 438 12.03 18.96 22.87
CA ALA A 438 12.81 19.46 23.99
C ALA A 438 13.65 20.71 23.67
N GLY A 439 13.94 20.95 22.38
CA GLY A 439 14.70 22.13 21.94
C GLY A 439 13.95 23.45 22.13
N GLY A 440 14.49 24.56 21.67
CA GLY A 440 13.76 25.84 21.62
C GLY A 440 12.94 25.98 20.34
N THR A 441 13.61 25.91 19.19
CA THR A 441 12.99 26.05 17.87
C THR A 441 12.04 24.89 17.56
N GLY A 442 12.52 23.65 17.61
CA GLY A 442 11.69 22.48 17.28
C GLY A 442 10.47 22.30 18.21
N SER A 443 10.55 22.79 19.44
CA SER A 443 9.44 22.71 20.40
C SER A 443 8.49 23.90 20.23
N GLY A 444 8.98 25.14 20.37
CA GLY A 444 8.20 26.37 20.34
C GLY A 444 7.67 26.71 18.96
N LEU A 445 8.57 26.90 17.98
CA LEU A 445 8.17 27.16 16.59
C LEU A 445 7.41 25.97 16.02
N GLY A 446 7.81 24.73 16.33
CA GLY A 446 7.08 23.53 15.93
C GLY A 446 5.64 23.50 16.48
N SER A 447 5.43 23.89 17.74
CA SER A 447 4.09 23.98 18.33
C SER A 447 3.24 25.05 17.67
N TYR A 448 3.83 26.22 17.37
CA TYR A 448 3.14 27.30 16.66
C TYR A 448 2.70 26.87 15.26
N LEU A 449 3.57 26.17 14.53
CA LEU A 449 3.25 25.67 13.19
C LEU A 449 2.13 24.64 13.23
N LEU A 450 2.12 23.72 14.21
CA LEU A 450 1.05 22.72 14.35
C LEU A 450 -0.32 23.37 14.50
N GLU A 451 -0.47 24.34 15.41
CA GLU A 451 -1.74 25.07 15.61
C GLU A 451 -2.20 25.74 14.31
N ARG A 452 -1.32 26.53 13.68
CA ARG A 452 -1.67 27.32 12.51
C ARG A 452 -1.89 26.47 11.26
N MET A 453 -1.19 25.35 11.14
CA MET A 453 -1.41 24.39 10.05
C MET A 453 -2.73 23.65 10.19
N ASN A 454 -3.13 23.27 11.41
CA ASN A 454 -4.41 22.65 11.67
C ASN A 454 -5.57 23.59 11.28
N ASP A 455 -5.45 24.88 11.59
CA ASP A 455 -6.43 25.91 11.20
C ASP A 455 -6.46 26.17 9.69
N ARG A 456 -5.29 26.26 9.05
CA ARG A 456 -5.16 26.63 7.63
C ARG A 456 -5.45 25.47 6.68
N PHE A 457 -5.08 24.25 7.06
CA PHE A 457 -5.21 23.03 6.27
C PHE A 457 -6.02 21.94 6.98
N PRO A 458 -7.28 22.20 7.41
CA PRO A 458 -8.05 21.30 8.28
C PRO A 458 -8.47 19.96 7.62
N LYS A 459 -8.23 19.81 6.32
CA LYS A 459 -8.52 18.58 5.55
C LYS A 459 -7.27 17.75 5.24
N LYS A 460 -6.09 18.23 5.61
CA LYS A 460 -4.81 17.59 5.29
C LYS A 460 -4.29 16.88 6.54
N LEU A 461 -3.67 15.73 6.34
CA LEU A 461 -3.14 14.94 7.45
C LEU A 461 -1.85 15.58 7.98
N ILE A 462 -1.70 15.64 9.30
CA ILE A 462 -0.48 16.10 9.97
C ILE A 462 0.14 14.91 10.72
N GLN A 463 1.23 14.37 10.16
CA GLN A 463 2.04 13.35 10.82
C GLN A 463 3.32 13.97 11.36
N THR A 464 3.68 13.68 12.60
CA THR A 464 4.93 14.17 13.21
C THR A 464 5.90 13.03 13.47
N TYR A 465 7.19 13.30 13.27
CA TYR A 465 8.29 12.48 13.78
C TYR A 465 8.94 13.28 14.90
N SER A 466 8.48 13.00 16.11
CA SER A 466 8.81 13.78 17.30
C SER A 466 9.92 13.09 18.08
N VAL A 467 11.08 13.75 18.17
CA VAL A 467 12.24 13.24 18.92
C VAL A 467 12.12 13.65 20.38
N PHE A 468 11.93 12.64 21.24
CA PHE A 468 11.89 12.74 22.68
C PHE A 468 13.32 12.74 23.25
N PRO A 469 13.62 13.63 24.21
CA PRO A 469 14.94 13.71 24.81
C PRO A 469 15.21 12.51 25.71
N ASP A 470 16.49 12.18 25.94
CA ASP A 470 16.84 11.21 26.98
C ASP A 470 16.58 11.80 28.37
N MET A 471 15.54 11.30 29.03
CA MET A 471 15.11 11.74 30.34
C MET A 471 16.14 11.49 31.47
N GLN A 472 17.25 10.78 31.21
CA GLN A 472 18.29 10.47 32.19
C GLN A 472 19.57 11.31 32.03
N THR A 473 19.89 11.75 30.81
CA THR A 473 21.24 12.28 30.47
C THR A 473 21.24 13.58 29.67
N THR A 474 20.19 14.41 29.76
CA THR A 474 20.20 15.71 29.03
C THR A 474 20.85 16.85 29.80
N ASP A 475 21.75 17.58 29.14
CA ASP A 475 22.40 18.79 29.66
C ASP A 475 21.47 20.00 29.83
N VAL A 476 20.33 20.00 29.13
CA VAL A 476 19.37 21.12 29.15
C VAL A 476 18.34 20.92 30.26
N VAL A 477 18.42 21.77 31.29
CA VAL A 477 17.60 21.67 32.51
C VAL A 477 16.11 22.01 32.30
N VAL A 478 15.78 22.77 31.27
CA VAL A 478 14.40 23.22 30.98
C VAL A 478 13.61 22.28 30.06
N ASN A 479 14.22 21.17 29.62
CA ASN A 479 13.60 20.18 28.74
C ASN A 479 12.19 19.73 29.16
N PRO A 480 11.89 19.48 30.45
CA PRO A 480 10.55 19.06 30.86
C PRO A 480 9.47 20.12 30.61
N TYR A 481 9.80 21.41 30.69
CA TYR A 481 8.86 22.49 30.36
C TYR A 481 8.54 22.50 28.86
N ASN A 482 9.58 22.50 28.02
CA ASN A 482 9.43 22.48 26.56
C ASN A 482 8.66 21.25 26.07
N SER A 483 9.01 20.08 26.65
CA SER A 483 8.38 18.81 26.29
C SER A 483 6.89 18.81 26.63
N LEU A 484 6.50 19.31 27.81
CA LEU A 484 5.11 19.36 28.22
C LEU A 484 4.26 20.26 27.31
N LEU A 485 4.77 21.46 27.01
CA LEU A 485 4.07 22.42 26.15
C LEU A 485 3.91 21.89 24.73
N SER A 486 4.96 21.26 24.18
CA SER A 486 4.90 20.62 22.86
C SER A 486 3.93 19.44 22.84
N MET A 487 3.92 18.62 23.91
CA MET A 487 3.04 17.46 24.01
C MET A 487 1.56 17.86 23.97
N ARG A 488 1.18 19.01 24.55
CA ARG A 488 -0.18 19.52 24.43
C ARG A 488 -0.59 19.67 22.96
N ARG A 489 0.25 20.33 22.15
CA ARG A 489 -0.04 20.57 20.72
C ARG A 489 0.03 19.30 19.89
N LEU A 490 0.98 18.42 20.17
CA LEU A 490 0.99 17.10 19.57
C LEU A 490 -0.30 16.33 19.86
N THR A 491 -0.90 16.49 21.03
CA THR A 491 -2.14 15.79 21.40
C THR A 491 -3.39 16.38 20.74
N GLN A 492 -3.39 17.68 20.44
CA GLN A 492 -4.58 18.40 19.95
C GLN A 492 -4.57 18.62 18.43
N ASP A 493 -3.38 18.83 17.85
CA ASP A 493 -3.22 19.38 16.50
C ASP A 493 -2.50 18.43 15.52
N ALA A 494 -2.14 17.22 15.95
CA ALA A 494 -1.55 16.19 15.08
C ALA A 494 -2.47 14.96 14.94
N ASP A 495 -2.56 14.41 13.73
CA ASP A 495 -3.33 13.19 13.46
C ASP A 495 -2.57 11.92 13.85
N SER A 496 -1.24 11.96 13.79
CA SER A 496 -0.37 10.83 14.10
C SER A 496 1.00 11.29 14.57
N VAL A 497 1.45 10.79 15.72
CA VAL A 497 2.76 11.13 16.29
C VAL A 497 3.63 9.88 16.35
N VAL A 498 4.68 9.82 15.53
CA VAL A 498 5.69 8.76 15.59
C VAL A 498 6.72 9.13 16.65
N VAL A 499 6.75 8.37 17.74
CA VAL A 499 7.61 8.64 18.90
C VAL A 499 9.00 8.05 18.67
N LEU A 500 10.03 8.90 18.76
CA LEU A 500 11.43 8.54 18.67
C LEU A 500 12.15 8.92 19.97
N ASP A 501 12.57 7.95 20.78
CA ASP A 501 13.21 8.21 22.08
C ASP A 501 14.74 8.11 21.98
N ASN A 502 15.44 9.22 22.15
CA ASN A 502 16.90 9.26 22.11
C ASN A 502 17.55 8.29 23.12
N GLY A 503 16.98 8.11 24.31
CA GLY A 503 17.53 7.17 25.29
C GLY A 503 17.47 5.72 24.81
N ALA A 504 16.38 5.34 24.13
CA ALA A 504 16.25 4.02 23.53
C ALA A 504 17.15 3.85 22.29
N LEU A 505 17.24 4.87 21.44
CA LEU A 505 18.05 4.85 20.22
C LEU A 505 19.55 4.75 20.56
N SER A 506 20.04 5.57 21.50
CA SER A 506 21.44 5.49 21.97
C SER A 506 21.76 4.14 22.61
N ARG A 507 20.82 3.53 23.36
CA ARG A 507 20.98 2.17 23.88
C ARG A 507 21.09 1.14 22.74
N ILE A 508 20.24 1.22 21.72
CA ILE A 508 20.29 0.31 20.56
C ILE A 508 21.62 0.43 19.84
N VAL A 509 22.10 1.65 19.61
CA VAL A 509 23.39 1.96 18.99
C VAL A 509 24.53 1.34 19.81
N ALA A 510 24.55 1.55 21.13
CA ALA A 510 25.57 1.00 22.03
C ALA A 510 25.55 -0.55 22.06
N ASP A 511 24.37 -1.16 22.23
CA ASP A 511 24.22 -2.61 22.36
C ASP A 511 24.53 -3.39 21.07
N ARG A 512 24.25 -2.80 19.90
CA ARG A 512 24.30 -3.51 18.61
C ARG A 512 25.53 -3.23 17.77
N LEU A 513 26.11 -2.03 17.87
CA LEU A 513 27.31 -1.68 17.10
C LEU A 513 28.61 -2.01 17.84
N HIS A 514 28.53 -2.55 19.07
CA HIS A 514 29.69 -2.90 19.91
C HIS A 514 30.71 -1.76 20.03
N LEU A 515 30.23 -0.51 19.97
CA LEU A 515 31.06 0.66 20.08
C LEU A 515 31.50 0.78 21.55
N ARG A 516 32.81 0.89 21.77
CA ARG A 516 33.37 1.06 23.12
C ARG A 516 32.95 2.44 23.66
N PRO A 517 32.44 2.54 24.89
CA PRO A 517 32.02 3.82 25.51
C PRO A 517 33.13 4.89 25.59
N ASP A 518 34.39 4.47 25.47
CA ASP A 518 35.61 5.19 25.85
C ASP A 518 36.33 5.91 24.68
N SER A 519 35.80 5.84 23.45
CA SER A 519 36.36 6.53 22.27
C SER A 519 35.38 7.52 21.62
N PHE A 520 34.46 8.09 22.40
CA PHE A 520 33.24 8.70 21.90
C PHE A 520 33.32 10.24 21.89
N ASP A 521 33.21 10.84 20.70
CA ASP A 521 32.80 12.24 20.53
C ASP A 521 31.27 12.26 20.37
N ASP A 522 30.57 13.11 21.12
CA ASP A 522 29.11 13.22 21.14
C ASP A 522 28.51 13.36 19.72
N LYS A 523 29.25 14.03 18.83
CA LYS A 523 28.86 14.20 17.42
C LYS A 523 28.66 12.87 16.69
N THR A 524 29.55 11.90 16.91
CA THR A 524 29.47 10.58 16.23
C THR A 524 28.26 9.78 16.71
N ASN A 525 27.80 10.00 17.96
CA ASN A 525 26.57 9.38 18.47
C ASN A 525 25.33 9.86 17.73
N PHE A 526 25.22 11.19 17.58
CA PHE A 526 24.06 11.80 16.96
C PHE A 526 23.98 11.44 15.49
N ASP A 527 25.10 11.36 14.77
CA ASP A 527 25.12 10.92 13.39
C ASP A 527 24.61 9.47 13.24
N GLN A 528 25.07 8.55 14.10
CA GLN A 528 24.61 7.15 14.11
C GLN A 528 23.13 7.01 14.52
N THR A 529 22.71 7.81 15.50
CA THR A 529 21.30 7.86 15.95
C THR A 529 20.39 8.40 14.83
N ASN A 530 20.81 9.45 14.14
CA ASN A 530 20.07 10.03 13.02
C ASN A 530 19.99 9.06 11.84
N GLN A 531 21.03 8.28 11.56
CA GLN A 531 21.00 7.23 10.55
C GLN A 531 19.96 6.15 10.89
N LEU A 532 19.86 5.76 12.16
CA LEU A 532 18.85 4.81 12.65
C LEU A 532 17.43 5.37 12.47
N VAL A 533 17.22 6.64 12.82
CA VAL A 533 15.94 7.33 12.63
C VAL A 533 15.58 7.43 11.15
N SER A 534 16.53 7.85 10.29
CA SER A 534 16.35 7.92 8.84
C SER A 534 15.92 6.57 8.25
N THR A 535 16.53 5.47 8.70
CA THR A 535 16.16 4.10 8.27
C THR A 535 14.70 3.78 8.63
N VAL A 536 14.25 4.17 9.82
CA VAL A 536 12.87 3.96 10.29
C VAL A 536 11.88 4.80 9.51
N MET A 537 12.22 6.07 9.29
CA MET A 537 11.41 6.99 8.49
C MET A 537 11.25 6.48 7.06
N SER A 538 12.35 6.07 6.43
CA SER A 538 12.34 5.44 5.11
C SER A 538 11.48 4.18 5.10
N ALA A 539 11.64 3.29 6.08
CA ALA A 539 10.84 2.06 6.16
C ALA A 539 9.35 2.34 6.39
N SER A 540 9.00 3.36 7.19
CA SER A 540 7.61 3.75 7.48
C SER A 540 6.89 4.38 6.28
N THR A 541 7.65 4.98 5.36
CA THR A 541 7.13 5.59 4.13
C THR A 541 7.27 4.66 2.92
N ALA A 542 7.77 3.44 3.10
CA ALA A 542 8.06 2.53 2.00
C ALA A 542 6.81 2.11 1.21
N THR A 543 5.65 1.96 1.85
CA THR A 543 4.39 1.65 1.13
C THR A 543 3.87 2.84 0.31
N LEU A 544 4.29 4.06 0.64
CA LEU A 544 3.96 5.25 -0.14
C LEU A 544 4.87 5.35 -1.38
N ARG A 545 6.13 4.98 -1.24
CA ARG A 545 7.14 5.10 -2.30
C ARG A 545 7.21 3.90 -3.24
N TYR A 546 6.89 2.71 -2.75
CA TYR A 546 6.88 1.49 -3.55
C TYR A 546 5.44 0.97 -3.63
N PRO A 547 4.83 0.95 -4.83
CA PRO A 547 3.44 0.56 -4.99
C PRO A 547 3.23 -0.87 -4.47
N GLY A 548 2.32 -1.01 -3.52
CA GLY A 548 1.90 -2.26 -2.90
C GLY A 548 0.41 -2.52 -3.05
N TYR A 549 -0.09 -3.59 -2.44
CA TYR A 549 -1.53 -3.93 -2.48
C TYR A 549 -2.34 -3.22 -1.38
N MET A 550 -1.71 -2.85 -0.26
CA MET A 550 -2.37 -2.25 0.91
C MET A 550 -1.55 -1.05 1.43
N HIS A 551 -2.24 -0.06 1.99
CA HIS A 551 -1.65 1.15 2.61
C HIS A 551 -0.76 1.98 1.67
N ASN A 552 -1.24 2.22 0.45
CA ASN A 552 -0.55 3.04 -0.55
C ASN A 552 -0.69 4.56 -0.32
N ASP A 553 -1.41 4.95 0.72
CA ASP A 553 -1.67 6.32 1.12
C ASP A 553 -1.49 6.49 2.65
N LEU A 554 -1.14 7.69 3.09
CA LEU A 554 -0.91 8.00 4.49
C LEU A 554 -2.21 7.87 5.30
N ALA A 555 -3.34 8.26 4.71
CA ALA A 555 -4.66 8.11 5.31
C ALA A 555 -4.95 6.64 5.67
N GLY A 556 -4.66 5.70 4.77
CA GLY A 556 -4.86 4.27 5.00
C GLY A 556 -3.93 3.69 6.06
N ILE A 557 -2.71 4.22 6.21
CA ILE A 557 -1.79 3.83 7.31
C ILE A 557 -2.38 4.31 8.65
N ILE A 558 -2.71 5.59 8.76
CA ILE A 558 -3.20 6.21 10.01
C ILE A 558 -4.50 5.56 10.47
N ALA A 559 -5.48 5.41 9.56
CA ALA A 559 -6.78 4.81 9.88
C ALA A 559 -6.68 3.36 10.40
N SER A 560 -5.63 2.64 10.01
CA SER A 560 -5.40 1.26 10.48
C SER A 560 -4.78 1.18 11.87
N LEU A 561 -4.00 2.19 12.25
CA LEU A 561 -3.21 2.23 13.47
C LEU A 561 -3.93 2.98 14.60
N ILE A 562 -4.79 3.94 14.26
CA ILE A 562 -5.37 4.88 15.23
C ILE A 562 -6.90 4.76 15.16
N PRO A 563 -7.51 3.81 15.90
CA PRO A 563 -8.96 3.69 15.97
C PRO A 563 -9.60 4.77 16.86
N THR A 564 -8.82 5.37 17.76
CA THR A 564 -9.23 6.38 18.73
C THR A 564 -8.38 7.63 18.53
N PRO A 565 -8.96 8.77 18.08
CA PRO A 565 -8.17 9.92 17.62
C PRO A 565 -7.19 10.50 18.65
N ARG A 566 -7.49 10.48 19.94
CA ARG A 566 -6.58 11.00 20.98
C ARG A 566 -5.39 10.07 21.27
N CYS A 567 -5.56 8.75 21.11
CA CYS A 567 -4.47 7.79 21.28
C CYS A 567 -3.72 7.57 19.97
N HIS A 568 -3.08 8.61 19.43
CA HIS A 568 -2.40 8.58 18.14
C HIS A 568 -0.86 8.50 18.21
N PHE A 569 -0.30 8.19 19.38
CA PHE A 569 1.15 8.04 19.56
C PHE A 569 1.61 6.63 19.18
N LEU A 570 2.38 6.56 18.09
CA LEU A 570 2.87 5.33 17.49
C LEU A 570 4.30 5.03 17.93
N LEU A 571 4.53 3.78 18.30
CA LEU A 571 5.83 3.26 18.69
C LEU A 571 6.47 2.52 17.54
N THR A 572 7.77 2.70 17.39
CA THR A 572 8.56 2.06 16.35
C THR A 572 9.39 0.92 16.91
N SER A 573 9.52 -0.15 16.13
CA SER A 573 10.51 -1.21 16.36
C SER A 573 11.03 -1.69 15.02
N TYR A 574 12.32 -1.96 14.92
CA TYR A 574 12.92 -2.36 13.65
C TYR A 574 13.82 -3.58 13.82
N THR A 575 13.97 -4.37 12.77
CA THR A 575 14.92 -5.49 12.74
C THR A 575 15.24 -5.86 11.29
N PRO A 576 16.48 -6.30 10.99
CA PRO A 576 17.63 -6.39 11.88
C PRO A 576 18.33 -5.03 12.10
N PHE A 577 18.90 -4.85 13.30
CA PHE A 577 19.93 -3.84 13.55
C PHE A 577 21.30 -4.53 13.45
N THR A 578 21.99 -4.35 12.33
CA THR A 578 23.40 -4.76 12.19
C THR A 578 24.13 -3.62 11.51
N GLY A 579 25.26 -3.20 12.06
CA GLY A 579 26.17 -2.34 11.32
C GLY A 579 26.84 -3.11 10.19
N ASP A 580 27.24 -2.39 9.14
CA ASP A 580 27.95 -2.91 7.97
C ASP A 580 29.26 -3.64 8.35
N SER A 581 29.81 -3.35 9.54
CA SER A 581 31.02 -3.99 10.07
C SER A 581 30.82 -5.45 10.56
N ILE A 582 29.58 -5.89 10.79
CA ILE A 582 29.26 -7.24 11.31
C ILE A 582 29.06 -8.26 10.18
N GLU A 583 29.30 -7.87 8.92
CA GLU A 583 29.19 -8.76 7.75
C GLU A 583 30.14 -9.97 7.78
N LYS A 584 31.26 -9.90 8.52
CA LYS A 584 32.23 -11.01 8.55
C LYS A 584 31.89 -12.17 9.49
N ALA A 585 30.87 -12.05 10.36
CA ALA A 585 30.66 -13.01 11.45
C ALA A 585 29.35 -13.83 11.40
N LYS A 586 28.44 -13.60 10.43
CA LYS A 586 27.18 -14.39 10.34
C LYS A 586 26.96 -14.96 8.95
N THR A 587 27.79 -15.94 8.63
CA THR A 587 27.41 -17.01 7.71
C THR A 587 26.08 -17.63 8.15
N VAL A 588 25.04 -17.34 7.35
CA VAL A 588 23.91 -18.23 7.02
C VAL A 588 23.09 -18.80 8.20
N ARG A 589 22.31 -17.93 8.87
CA ARG A 589 20.94 -18.34 9.26
C ARG A 589 19.96 -17.57 8.37
N LYS A 590 19.26 -18.27 7.48
CA LYS A 590 18.15 -17.69 6.70
C LYS A 590 17.15 -17.10 7.71
N THR A 591 17.11 -15.78 7.81
CA THR A 591 16.14 -15.10 8.69
C THR A 591 14.78 -15.20 8.03
N THR A 592 13.86 -15.91 8.67
CA THR A 592 12.50 -16.11 8.15
C THR A 592 11.59 -14.92 8.52
N VAL A 593 10.49 -14.74 7.79
CA VAL A 593 9.45 -13.73 8.11
C VAL A 593 8.98 -13.88 9.57
N LEU A 594 8.79 -15.11 10.03
CA LEU A 594 8.42 -15.39 11.42
C LEU A 594 9.47 -14.89 12.43
N ASP A 595 10.76 -15.04 12.12
CA ASP A 595 11.81 -14.57 13.01
C ASP A 595 11.85 -13.04 13.07
N VAL A 596 11.60 -12.36 11.94
CA VAL A 596 11.45 -10.90 11.87
C VAL A 596 10.28 -10.45 12.73
N MET A 597 9.07 -10.97 12.50
CA MET A 597 7.88 -10.56 13.27
C MET A 597 8.01 -10.88 14.76
N ARG A 598 8.62 -12.01 15.13
CA ARG A 598 8.89 -12.34 16.54
C ARG A 598 9.89 -11.37 17.17
N ARG A 599 10.92 -10.95 16.43
CA ARG A 599 11.92 -9.98 16.88
C ARG A 599 11.32 -8.58 17.03
N LEU A 600 10.38 -8.19 16.16
CA LEU A 600 9.70 -6.89 16.25
C LEU A 600 8.94 -6.72 17.57
N LEU A 601 8.32 -7.79 18.09
CA LEU A 601 7.62 -7.75 19.38
C LEU A 601 8.55 -7.70 20.61
N GLN A 602 9.85 -7.99 20.44
CA GLN A 602 10.79 -8.05 21.56
C GLN A 602 11.13 -6.64 22.08
N PRO A 603 11.10 -6.40 23.40
CA PRO A 603 11.41 -5.09 23.99
C PRO A 603 12.76 -4.51 23.57
N LYS A 604 13.75 -5.37 23.35
CA LYS A 604 15.11 -4.98 22.95
C LYS A 604 15.21 -4.30 21.57
N ASN A 605 14.20 -4.43 20.74
CA ASN A 605 14.17 -3.84 19.40
C ASN A 605 13.20 -2.65 19.31
N ARG A 606 12.57 -2.26 20.43
CA ARG A 606 11.71 -1.09 20.52
C ARG A 606 12.56 0.17 20.66
N MET A 607 12.21 1.19 19.90
CA MET A 607 12.91 2.48 19.89
C MET A 607 12.34 3.48 20.92
N VAL A 608 11.60 2.97 21.90
CA VAL A 608 11.02 3.77 22.98
C VAL A 608 11.26 3.04 24.31
N SER A 609 11.79 3.76 25.31
CA SER A 609 12.09 3.22 26.64
C SER A 609 10.85 3.26 27.52
N MET A 610 10.22 2.09 27.65
CA MET A 610 8.94 1.94 28.34
C MET A 610 9.03 0.83 29.37
N THR A 611 8.23 0.95 30.43
CA THR A 611 8.06 -0.12 31.41
C THR A 611 6.62 -0.61 31.32
N PRO A 612 6.33 -1.61 30.46
CA PRO A 612 4.96 -2.10 30.31
C PRO A 612 4.46 -2.66 31.64
N SER A 613 3.25 -2.26 32.04
CA SER A 613 2.54 -2.89 33.16
C SER A 613 1.99 -4.25 32.71
N LYS A 614 1.46 -5.03 33.66
CA LYS A 614 0.74 -6.27 33.30
C LYS A 614 -0.55 -6.01 32.52
N SER A 615 -1.14 -4.82 32.67
CA SER A 615 -2.36 -4.39 31.97
C SER A 615 -2.08 -3.76 30.61
N SER A 616 -0.84 -3.37 30.32
CA SER A 616 -0.49 -2.74 29.05
C SER A 616 -0.80 -3.66 27.86
N CYS A 617 -1.45 -3.09 26.84
CA CYS A 617 -1.90 -3.82 25.68
C CYS A 617 -1.68 -3.04 24.37
N TYR A 618 -1.68 -3.78 23.26
CA TYR A 618 -1.67 -3.24 21.91
C TYR A 618 -3.09 -2.87 21.49
N ILE A 619 -3.25 -1.63 21.03
CA ILE A 619 -4.46 -1.18 20.33
C ILE A 619 -4.41 -1.70 18.89
N SER A 620 -3.28 -1.52 18.23
CA SER A 620 -3.06 -1.92 16.83
C SER A 620 -1.58 -2.16 16.55
N ILE A 621 -1.29 -2.97 15.53
CA ILE A 621 0.06 -3.25 15.04
C ILE A 621 0.06 -3.29 13.51
N LEU A 622 0.93 -2.53 12.87
CA LEU A 622 1.27 -2.63 11.45
C LEU A 622 2.73 -3.08 11.31
N ASN A 623 2.95 -4.25 10.71
CA ASN A 623 4.29 -4.72 10.36
C ASN A 623 4.55 -4.48 8.87
N MET A 624 5.52 -3.63 8.56
CA MET A 624 6.00 -3.40 7.20
C MET A 624 7.22 -4.30 6.98
N ILE A 625 7.02 -5.40 6.27
CA ILE A 625 8.07 -6.39 5.98
C ILE A 625 8.64 -6.09 4.60
N GLN A 626 9.93 -5.82 4.55
CA GLN A 626 10.64 -5.46 3.33
C GLN A 626 11.53 -6.62 2.88
N GLY A 627 11.42 -7.01 1.61
CA GLY A 627 12.26 -8.03 0.98
C GLY A 627 11.47 -9.23 0.44
N GLU A 628 12.18 -10.32 0.14
CA GLU A 628 11.57 -11.53 -0.42
C GLU A 628 10.82 -12.32 0.67
N ALA A 629 9.52 -12.02 0.81
CA ALA A 629 8.62 -12.70 1.72
C ALA A 629 7.46 -13.35 0.95
N ASP A 630 7.27 -14.66 1.14
CA ASP A 630 6.09 -15.36 0.61
C ASP A 630 4.85 -14.98 1.46
N PRO A 631 3.74 -14.52 0.84
CA PRO A 631 2.49 -14.24 1.54
C PRO A 631 1.98 -15.41 2.41
N THR A 632 2.24 -16.65 1.99
CA THR A 632 1.87 -17.86 2.74
C THR A 632 2.61 -17.96 4.07
N ASP A 633 3.88 -17.53 4.10
CA ASP A 633 4.69 -17.53 5.31
C ASP A 633 4.32 -16.38 6.25
N VAL A 634 3.84 -15.25 5.71
CA VAL A 634 3.26 -14.16 6.50
C VAL A 634 2.03 -14.65 7.26
N HIS A 635 1.09 -15.31 6.57
CA HIS A 635 -0.12 -15.84 7.19
C HIS A 635 0.18 -16.86 8.30
N LYS A 636 1.10 -17.81 8.04
CA LYS A 636 1.58 -18.76 9.06
C LYS A 636 2.23 -18.06 10.25
N SER A 637 2.95 -16.97 10.01
CA SER A 637 3.62 -16.21 11.06
C SER A 637 2.63 -15.47 11.97
N LEU A 638 1.60 -14.88 11.37
CA LEU A 638 0.49 -14.24 12.09
C LEU A 638 -0.26 -15.24 12.99
N LEU A 639 -0.59 -16.42 12.45
CA LEU A 639 -1.24 -17.49 13.21
C LEU A 639 -0.41 -17.89 14.43
N ARG A 640 0.90 -18.11 14.26
CA ARG A 640 1.81 -18.46 15.36
C ARG A 640 1.93 -17.39 16.43
N ILE A 641 1.89 -16.11 16.05
CA ILE A 641 1.92 -14.99 17.00
C ILE A 641 0.64 -14.96 17.84
N ARG A 642 -0.51 -15.21 17.21
CA ARG A 642 -1.83 -15.29 17.87
C ARG A 642 -1.91 -16.51 18.80
N GLU A 643 -1.56 -17.70 18.33
CA GLU A 643 -1.58 -18.95 19.11
C GLU A 643 -0.71 -18.86 20.37
N ARG A 644 0.49 -18.27 20.24
CA ARG A 644 1.43 -18.13 21.35
C ARG A 644 1.14 -16.94 22.26
N ARG A 645 0.11 -16.13 21.95
CA ARG A 645 -0.25 -14.90 22.68
C ARG A 645 0.97 -14.04 23.00
N LEU A 646 1.85 -13.82 22.02
CA LEU A 646 3.08 -13.03 22.20
C LEU A 646 2.80 -11.52 22.37
N ALA A 647 1.58 -11.09 22.06
CA ALA A 647 1.09 -9.73 22.22
C ALA A 647 -0.28 -9.79 22.91
N SER A 648 -0.47 -8.94 23.93
CA SER A 648 -1.76 -8.70 24.57
C SER A 648 -2.44 -7.55 23.85
N PHE A 649 -3.70 -7.71 23.45
CA PHE A 649 -4.47 -6.68 22.75
C PHE A 649 -5.53 -6.08 23.66
N ILE A 650 -6.06 -4.92 23.27
CA ILE A 650 -7.21 -4.29 23.91
C ILE A 650 -8.38 -5.28 24.07
N PRO A 651 -9.10 -5.26 25.21
CA PRO A 651 -10.14 -6.24 25.47
C PRO A 651 -11.50 -5.87 24.83
N TRP A 652 -11.71 -4.60 24.51
CA TRP A 652 -12.95 -4.06 23.94
C TRP A 652 -13.02 -4.12 22.39
N GLY A 653 -11.99 -4.66 21.74
CA GLY A 653 -11.92 -4.73 20.28
C GLY A 653 -11.14 -5.95 19.77
N PRO A 654 -11.27 -6.30 18.48
CA PRO A 654 -10.53 -7.40 17.89
C PRO A 654 -9.03 -7.09 17.79
N ALA A 655 -8.18 -8.11 17.90
CA ALA A 655 -6.74 -7.98 17.74
C ALA A 655 -6.34 -7.57 16.30
N SER A 656 -6.02 -6.29 16.12
CA SER A 656 -5.58 -5.72 14.85
C SER A 656 -4.07 -5.91 14.64
N ILE A 657 -3.70 -6.91 13.84
CA ILE A 657 -2.33 -7.10 13.34
C ILE A 657 -2.37 -7.09 11.82
N GLN A 658 -1.84 -6.03 11.25
CA GLN A 658 -1.75 -5.85 9.81
C GLN A 658 -0.31 -6.06 9.35
N VAL A 659 -0.15 -6.55 8.12
CA VAL A 659 1.15 -6.78 7.51
C VAL A 659 1.14 -6.20 6.11
N ALA A 660 2.03 -5.24 5.87
CA ALA A 660 2.31 -4.71 4.55
C ALA A 660 3.61 -5.34 4.04
N LEU A 661 3.54 -5.96 2.87
CA LEU A 661 4.73 -6.45 2.16
C LEU A 661 5.20 -5.35 1.21
N THR A 662 6.44 -4.91 1.36
CA THR A 662 7.04 -3.93 0.45
C THR A 662 8.27 -4.52 -0.23
N LYS A 663 8.48 -4.13 -1.48
CA LYS A 663 9.75 -4.40 -2.16
C LYS A 663 10.83 -3.51 -1.54
N LYS A 664 12.07 -3.98 -1.58
CA LYS A 664 13.23 -3.14 -1.25
C LYS A 664 13.65 -2.37 -2.50
N SER A 665 14.37 -1.26 -2.29
CA SER A 665 15.03 -0.55 -3.38
C SER A 665 15.88 -1.54 -4.19
N PRO A 666 15.73 -1.59 -5.53
CA PRO A 666 16.55 -2.44 -6.40
C PRO A 666 17.99 -1.92 -6.55
N TYR A 667 18.25 -0.66 -6.18
CA TYR A 667 19.54 0.01 -6.39
C TYR A 667 20.53 -0.22 -5.24
N LEU A 668 20.01 -0.54 -4.06
CA LEU A 668 20.82 -0.79 -2.88
C LEU A 668 21.12 -2.28 -2.74
N GLN A 669 22.39 -2.62 -2.52
CA GLN A 669 22.76 -3.97 -2.10
C GLN A 669 22.37 -4.16 -0.64
N HIS A 670 21.45 -5.08 -0.40
CA HIS A 670 20.98 -5.38 0.96
C HIS A 670 21.73 -6.59 1.52
N SER A 671 22.43 -6.41 2.64
CA SER A 671 23.07 -7.50 3.39
C SER A 671 22.05 -8.52 3.94
N HIS A 672 20.79 -8.10 4.14
CA HIS A 672 19.71 -8.94 4.68
C HIS A 672 18.59 -9.14 3.67
N ARG A 673 18.24 -10.41 3.46
CA ARG A 673 17.13 -10.83 2.59
C ARG A 673 15.76 -10.28 3.03
N VAL A 674 15.55 -10.14 4.35
CA VAL A 674 14.28 -9.66 4.93
C VAL A 674 14.58 -8.69 6.09
N SER A 675 13.97 -7.51 6.05
CA SER A 675 13.88 -6.56 7.15
C SER A 675 12.42 -6.32 7.52
N GLY A 676 12.18 -5.76 8.68
CA GLY A 676 10.84 -5.38 9.12
C GLY A 676 10.85 -4.16 10.01
N LEU A 677 9.85 -3.32 9.83
CA LEU A 677 9.46 -2.26 10.74
C LEU A 677 8.11 -2.62 11.36
N MET A 678 7.94 -2.34 12.64
CA MET A 678 6.66 -2.38 13.32
C MET A 678 6.30 -0.97 13.76
N LEU A 679 5.15 -0.50 13.31
CA LEU A 679 4.43 0.62 13.90
C LEU A 679 3.35 0.03 14.80
N ALA A 680 3.36 0.40 16.07
CA ALA A 680 2.43 -0.15 17.05
C ALA A 680 1.84 0.96 17.92
N ASN A 681 0.52 0.94 18.06
CA ASN A 681 -0.17 1.74 19.06
C ASN A 681 -0.32 0.89 20.32
N HIS A 682 0.35 1.28 21.40
CA HIS A 682 0.44 0.48 22.63
C HIS A 682 0.33 1.37 23.86
N THR A 683 -0.52 0.97 24.80
CA THR A 683 -0.93 1.81 25.95
C THR A 683 0.22 2.15 26.90
N SER A 684 1.30 1.36 26.91
CA SER A 684 2.46 1.66 27.76
C SER A 684 3.15 2.99 27.42
N VAL A 685 2.80 3.66 26.31
CA VAL A 685 3.32 5.00 25.97
C VAL A 685 2.94 6.02 27.05
N ALA A 686 1.83 5.80 27.75
CA ALA A 686 1.45 6.57 28.93
C ALA A 686 2.56 6.64 30.01
N THR A 687 3.42 5.61 30.12
CA THR A 687 4.54 5.62 31.08
C THR A 687 5.62 6.66 30.72
N LEU A 688 5.79 6.96 29.44
CA LEU A 688 6.68 8.02 28.96
C LEU A 688 6.11 9.38 29.34
N PHE A 689 4.81 9.60 29.10
CA PHE A 689 4.14 10.86 29.41
C PHE A 689 4.11 11.13 30.92
N LYS A 690 3.82 10.11 31.72
CA LYS A 690 3.91 10.19 33.19
C LYS A 690 5.30 10.63 33.65
N ARG A 691 6.37 10.16 32.99
CA ARG A 691 7.75 10.55 33.33
C ARG A 691 8.01 12.03 33.02
N VAL A 692 7.53 12.52 31.88
CA VAL A 692 7.60 13.95 31.51
C VAL A 692 6.89 14.80 32.56
N ILE A 693 5.66 14.43 32.94
CA ILE A 693 4.88 15.15 33.94
C ILE A 693 5.56 15.12 35.32
N GLN A 694 6.10 13.97 35.74
CA GLN A 694 6.83 13.86 37.02
C GLN A 694 8.09 14.73 37.06
N GLN A 695 8.79 14.90 35.94
CA GLN A 695 9.93 15.81 35.85
C GLN A 695 9.48 17.27 35.88
N TYR A 696 8.44 17.61 35.12
CA TYR A 696 7.82 18.92 35.14
C TYR A 696 7.36 19.30 36.56
N ASP A 697 6.60 18.44 37.24
CA ASP A 697 6.06 18.68 38.59
C ASP A 697 7.19 18.92 39.61
N ARG A 698 8.34 18.23 39.46
CA ARG A 698 9.51 18.45 40.32
C ARG A 698 10.11 19.84 40.14
N LEU A 699 10.19 20.36 38.92
CA LEU A 699 10.68 21.70 38.62
C LEU A 699 9.65 22.76 39.04
N ARG A 700 8.38 22.54 38.70
CA ARG A 700 7.26 23.45 38.97
C ARG A 700 7.02 23.66 40.45
N LYS A 701 7.10 22.60 41.28
CA LYS A 701 6.99 22.70 42.75
C LYS A 701 8.03 23.63 43.37
N ARG A 702 9.18 23.81 42.72
CA ARG A 702 10.27 24.69 43.16
C ARG A 702 10.27 26.03 42.43
N ASN A 703 9.34 26.25 41.49
CA ASN A 703 9.33 27.38 40.57
C ASN A 703 10.69 27.61 39.88
N ALA A 704 11.42 26.53 39.60
CA ALA A 704 12.76 26.60 39.04
C ALA A 704 12.72 26.96 37.54
N PHE A 705 13.64 27.82 37.10
CA PHE A 705 13.87 28.19 35.70
C PHE A 705 12.66 28.79 34.94
N LEU A 706 11.69 29.38 35.65
CA LEU A 706 10.49 29.98 35.04
C LEU A 706 10.69 31.41 34.53
N GLU A 707 11.70 32.12 35.03
CA GLU A 707 11.90 33.54 34.73
C GLU A 707 12.13 33.84 33.23
N PRO A 708 12.83 32.99 32.45
CA PRO A 708 12.92 33.16 31.01
C PRO A 708 11.56 33.02 30.31
N TYR A 709 10.70 32.09 30.75
CA TYR A 709 9.39 31.87 30.13
C TYR A 709 8.44 33.04 30.36
N LYS A 710 8.43 33.63 31.57
CA LYS A 710 7.57 34.77 31.91
C LYS A 710 7.82 36.03 31.06
N LYS A 711 8.99 36.14 30.45
CA LYS A 711 9.35 37.28 29.59
C LYS A 711 8.78 37.15 28.18
N GLU A 712 8.34 35.96 27.80
CA GLU A 712 7.84 35.64 26.47
C GLU A 712 6.32 35.89 26.40
N ALA A 713 5.85 36.30 25.22
CA ALA A 713 4.45 36.68 25.00
C ALA A 713 3.41 35.64 25.48
N PRO A 714 3.59 34.32 25.25
CA PRO A 714 2.62 33.30 25.69
C PRO A 714 2.40 33.23 27.21
N PHE A 715 3.31 33.80 28.00
CA PHE A 715 3.27 33.78 29.46
C PHE A 715 3.12 35.18 30.07
N ALA A 716 2.82 36.20 29.26
CA ALA A 716 2.64 37.58 29.72
C ALA A 716 1.47 37.71 30.73
N ASP A 717 0.37 36.98 30.49
CA ASP A 717 -0.84 36.98 31.33
C ASP A 717 -0.78 35.96 32.48
N GLY A 718 0.34 35.25 32.64
CA GLY A 718 0.58 34.29 33.71
C GLY A 718 1.09 32.94 33.23
N LEU A 719 1.08 31.97 34.15
CA LEU A 719 1.63 30.63 33.91
C LEU A 719 0.53 29.58 33.61
N GLY A 720 -0.68 30.03 33.27
CA GLY A 720 -1.84 29.16 33.04
C GLY A 720 -1.63 28.19 31.87
N GLU A 721 -0.86 28.58 30.86
CA GLU A 721 -0.49 27.72 29.71
C GLU A 721 0.17 26.41 30.16
N PHE A 722 0.97 26.45 31.23
CA PHE A 722 1.57 25.24 31.78
C PHE A 722 0.55 24.34 32.48
N ASP A 723 -0.42 24.93 33.18
CA ASP A 723 -1.43 24.19 33.93
C ASP A 723 -2.40 23.50 32.96
N GLU A 724 -2.76 24.17 31.86
CA GLU A 724 -3.55 23.61 30.78
C GLU A 724 -2.78 22.49 30.04
N ALA A 725 -1.52 22.73 29.66
CA ALA A 725 -0.69 21.70 29.03
C ALA A 725 -0.55 20.46 29.92
N ARG A 726 -0.41 20.64 31.24
CA ARG A 726 -0.38 19.55 32.20
C ARG A 726 -1.70 18.79 32.24
N ALA A 727 -2.84 19.49 32.24
CA ALA A 727 -4.16 18.88 32.25
C ALA A 727 -4.38 18.02 31.01
N VAL A 728 -4.13 18.56 29.81
CA VAL A 728 -4.29 17.84 28.54
C VAL A 728 -3.45 16.55 28.51
N VAL A 729 -2.18 16.63 28.92
CA VAL A 729 -1.30 15.46 28.94
C VAL A 729 -1.70 14.45 30.02
N MET A 730 -2.21 14.91 31.17
CA MET A 730 -2.76 14.01 32.19
C MET A 730 -4.03 13.31 31.70
N ASP A 731 -4.91 14.01 30.99
CA ASP A 731 -6.12 13.42 30.41
C ASP A 731 -5.78 12.40 29.32
N LEU A 732 -4.74 12.66 28.52
CA LEU A 732 -4.22 11.70 27.56
C LEU A 732 -3.71 10.43 28.26
N VAL A 733 -2.97 10.59 29.36
CA VAL A 733 -2.53 9.45 30.18
C VAL A 733 -3.73 8.66 30.71
N ALA A 734 -4.74 9.34 31.23
CA ALA A 734 -5.94 8.71 31.75
C ALA A 734 -6.70 7.96 30.65
N GLU A 735 -6.77 8.50 29.43
CA GLU A 735 -7.40 7.83 28.30
C GLU A 735 -6.67 6.56 27.87
N TYR A 736 -5.33 6.59 27.82
CA TYR A 736 -4.55 5.38 27.56
C TYR A 736 -4.74 4.30 28.64
N GLU A 737 -4.90 4.70 29.91
CA GLU A 737 -5.20 3.77 31.00
C GLU A 737 -6.63 3.25 30.96
N ALA A 738 -7.59 4.08 30.54
CA ALA A 738 -8.98 3.66 30.33
C ALA A 738 -9.06 2.65 29.18
N ALA A 739 -8.28 2.84 28.12
CA ALA A 739 -8.21 1.92 26.98
C ALA A 739 -7.70 0.51 27.35
N GLU A 740 -7.10 0.31 28.52
CA GLU A 740 -6.70 -1.00 29.02
C GLU A 740 -7.88 -1.82 29.59
N ARG A 741 -9.04 -1.20 29.80
CA ARG A 741 -10.20 -1.80 30.46
C ARG A 741 -11.29 -2.23 29.47
N GLU A 742 -12.11 -3.22 29.86
CA GLU A 742 -13.23 -3.71 29.04
C GLU A 742 -14.35 -2.69 28.84
N ASP A 743 -14.52 -1.76 29.79
CA ASP A 743 -15.57 -0.72 29.82
C ASP A 743 -15.21 0.54 29.01
N TYR A 744 -14.10 0.53 28.25
CA TYR A 744 -13.63 1.72 27.54
C TYR A 744 -14.65 2.31 26.55
N LEU A 745 -15.36 1.47 25.79
CA LEU A 745 -16.36 1.91 24.80
C LEU A 745 -17.72 2.23 25.42
N ASP A 746 -18.02 1.66 26.60
CA ASP A 746 -19.26 1.89 27.33
C ASP A 746 -18.96 2.05 28.83
N PRO A 747 -18.58 3.26 29.27
CA PRO A 747 -18.29 3.55 30.67
C PRO A 747 -19.51 3.35 31.59
N GLY A 748 -20.74 3.25 31.04
CA GLY A 748 -21.99 3.06 31.77
C GLY A 748 -22.31 1.59 32.06
N ALA A 749 -21.89 0.66 31.20
CA ALA A 749 -22.14 -0.78 31.37
C ALA A 749 -21.50 -1.40 32.62
N GLY A 750 -20.43 -0.77 33.15
CA GLY A 750 -19.81 -1.17 34.41
C GLY A 750 -20.70 -0.92 35.64
N ALA A 751 -21.53 0.13 35.60
CA ALA A 751 -22.42 0.49 36.71
C ALA A 751 -23.61 -0.49 36.83
N GLU A 752 -24.10 -1.04 35.72
CA GLU A 752 -25.17 -2.05 35.73
C GLU A 752 -24.69 -3.42 36.25
N LYS A 753 -23.39 -3.75 36.12
CA LYS A 753 -22.83 -4.98 36.69
C LYS A 753 -22.57 -4.90 38.20
N GLU A 754 -22.30 -3.72 38.75
CA GLU A 754 -22.16 -3.54 40.21
C GLU A 754 -23.52 -3.39 40.91
N LEU A 755 -24.54 -2.89 40.22
CA LEU A 755 -25.94 -2.90 40.67
C LEU A 755 -26.65 -4.15 40.13
N GLY A 756 -26.33 -5.32 40.68
CA GLY A 756 -26.88 -6.60 40.23
C GLY A 756 -28.39 -6.59 39.95
N VAL A 757 -28.74 -6.49 38.68
CA VAL A 757 -30.05 -6.80 38.09
C VAL A 757 -29.87 -7.92 37.08
#